data_AF-A0A1H5ZK46-F1
#
_entry.id   AF-A0A1H5ZK46-F1
#
_cell.length_a   1.000
_cell.length_b   1.000
_cell.length_c   1.000
_cell.angle_alpha   90.00
_cell.angle_beta   90.00
_cell.angle_gamma   90.00
#
_symmetry.space_group_name_H-M   'P 1'
#
loop_
_entity.id
_entity.type
_entity.pdbx_description
1 polymer ?
#
loop_
_entity_poly.entity_id
_entity_poly.type
_entity_poly.pdbx_seq_one_letter_code
_entity_poly.pdbx_strand_id
1 'polypeptide(L)'
;MSTEQHSRRRAGSIPEAVAPASQASLVSADAVPPEAAPTGPGRGPDAAPGAGTGPGRRGPGRRRRAMAAVVTAGALCLGALAATAPGAAADGRPDGHPGSRAGAAGTASTSGPLRKDFTAAAREFHVPAGLLMAVGYHESRWDTHGGLPSTTGAYSVMGLTHVADATLRRAPAVTETGQRGDAPAARDGGTAPAPNAAGTDPAAYRTLDSAAALTGASAATLRTDPRQSIRGGAALLARYQKQLTRTLPTDPGAWYGAVARFSQSANAEGAAQFADRVYATLKAGVSRVTDTGETVTLPAAPGVVPRTSAMKGLGLVSAAQEAAAAVLRTADGGPGAKGAGDTAADPATECPSGLACNFVPAAYKQNSPTDKSSYGNYDLADRPGDGSAIRYIVIHDTEGSYSGSLQEFQNSTALATPHYLVRSSDGQVTQLVPTKDVAWHAGNYYVNTHAIGIEHEGFAISGASWYDESLYESSAALVRYLAARFNVPLDRAHIIGHDDVPAPQVAQLAGMHWDPGPYWDWAHYMDLLGAPLGAGRGGTPVVGGEVTIDPPFTSVNEPAVTGCKPDPCKAQPANFVYLRTSPSATAPLLKDAVMAGQGAQSGSTQAADVTDKAVTGQTFAVAGVQGDWTAIWYGGQKAWFDNPGGRFADTGPGGTRHLVTPAGTQAVPVYGRAYPEASAYPAVIASVAKKSNQAVTPLGYTIPAGQVYAAADPVAADYFYAENIDQSAPGDQTRVVGDTLYYPIRFDHRLGYVKAADVTASAPR
;
A
#
# COMPACT_ATOMS: atom_id res chain seq x y z
N MET A 1 51.42 -18.67 -48.79
CA MET A 1 52.83 -18.37 -49.15
C MET A 1 53.52 -17.86 -47.90
N SER A 2 54.59 -18.56 -47.49
CA SER A 2 55.68 -18.19 -46.55
C SER A 2 55.35 -17.67 -45.15
N THR A 3 55.63 -18.42 -44.05
CA THR A 3 56.94 -18.59 -43.34
C THR A 3 57.45 -17.26 -42.75
N GLU A 4 57.93 -17.08 -41.51
CA GLU A 4 58.40 -17.96 -40.44
C GLU A 4 58.78 -17.12 -39.19
N GLN A 5 58.81 -17.77 -38.01
CA GLN A 5 59.77 -17.68 -36.88
C GLN A 5 59.97 -16.44 -35.94
N HIS A 6 59.68 -16.72 -34.65
CA HIS A 6 60.53 -16.61 -33.42
C HIS A 6 60.82 -15.27 -32.68
N SER A 7 60.13 -15.11 -31.54
CA SER A 7 60.61 -14.94 -30.13
C SER A 7 61.87 -14.13 -29.79
N ARG A 8 61.75 -13.15 -28.86
CA ARG A 8 62.71 -12.85 -27.76
C ARG A 8 62.12 -11.90 -26.68
N ARG A 9 62.66 -12.02 -25.46
CA ARG A 9 62.17 -11.51 -24.13
C ARG A 9 62.80 -10.18 -23.65
N ARG A 10 62.20 -9.65 -22.55
CA ARG A 10 62.67 -8.73 -21.44
C ARG A 10 62.31 -7.23 -21.62
N ALA A 11 61.90 -6.42 -20.62
CA ALA A 11 61.99 -6.48 -19.14
C ALA A 11 60.98 -5.52 -18.41
N GLY A 12 60.70 -5.81 -17.11
CA GLY A 12 60.37 -4.89 -15.99
C GLY A 12 58.94 -4.30 -15.91
N SER A 13 58.30 -3.97 -14.78
CA SER A 13 58.44 -4.16 -13.32
C SER A 13 57.10 -3.72 -12.65
N ILE A 14 56.77 -4.32 -11.50
CA ILE A 14 55.71 -4.13 -10.44
C ILE A 14 55.47 -2.65 -9.99
N PRO A 15 54.42 -2.21 -9.21
CA PRO A 15 53.43 -2.88 -8.29
C PRO A 15 51.95 -2.39 -8.41
N GLU A 16 50.96 -2.73 -7.57
CA GLU A 16 50.57 -3.83 -6.64
C GLU A 16 49.37 -3.26 -5.82
N ALA A 17 48.38 -4.11 -5.52
CA ALA A 17 47.13 -3.76 -4.84
C ALA A 17 47.20 -4.07 -3.34
N VAL A 18 46.52 -3.28 -2.50
CA VAL A 18 46.43 -3.49 -1.03
C VAL A 18 44.98 -3.75 -0.61
N ALA A 19 44.80 -4.85 0.13
CA ALA A 19 43.58 -5.29 0.80
C ALA A 19 43.38 -4.63 2.17
N PRO A 20 42.15 -4.56 2.74
CA PRO A 20 41.93 -4.06 4.09
C PRO A 20 42.03 -5.17 5.14
N ALA A 21 42.72 -4.86 6.25
CA ALA A 21 42.87 -5.71 7.43
C ALA A 21 41.96 -5.24 8.57
N SER A 22 41.43 -6.21 9.33
CA SER A 22 40.75 -6.01 10.61
C SER A 22 41.70 -5.55 11.71
N GLN A 23 41.22 -4.79 12.69
CA GLN A 23 41.85 -4.74 14.02
C GLN A 23 40.85 -4.76 15.15
N ALA A 24 41.24 -5.49 16.19
CA ALA A 24 40.59 -5.67 17.47
C ALA A 24 41.26 -4.82 18.56
N SER A 25 40.47 -4.60 19.62
CA SER A 25 40.69 -3.97 20.93
C SER A 25 42.10 -3.88 21.52
N LEU A 26 42.34 -2.77 22.23
CA LEU A 26 43.24 -2.71 23.39
C LEU A 26 42.64 -1.84 24.52
N VAL A 27 42.88 -2.33 25.74
CA VAL A 27 42.42 -1.90 27.07
C VAL A 27 43.37 -0.84 27.63
N SER A 28 42.87 0.10 28.44
CA SER A 28 43.59 0.65 29.60
C SER A 28 42.63 1.28 30.63
N ALA A 29 42.82 0.86 31.88
CA ALA A 29 42.23 1.41 33.09
C ALA A 29 43.15 2.50 33.68
N ASP A 30 42.60 3.49 34.37
CA ASP A 30 42.81 3.70 35.81
C ASP A 30 42.35 5.08 36.33
N ALA A 31 41.81 5.03 37.55
CA ALA A 31 41.89 5.97 38.67
C ALA A 31 41.01 7.24 38.76
N VAL A 32 40.67 7.50 40.03
CA VAL A 32 39.73 8.39 40.75
C VAL A 32 40.57 9.03 41.89
N PRO A 33 40.17 10.03 42.74
CA PRO A 33 39.35 11.28 42.71
C PRO A 33 40.20 12.51 43.22
N PRO A 34 39.71 13.60 43.91
CA PRO A 34 38.94 13.62 45.18
C PRO A 34 37.81 14.67 45.37
N GLU A 35 36.90 14.33 46.31
CA GLU A 35 36.25 15.12 47.41
C GLU A 35 35.76 16.58 47.19
N ALA A 36 34.71 17.12 47.82
CA ALA A 36 34.12 16.85 49.14
C ALA A 36 32.67 17.39 49.23
N ALA A 37 31.87 16.77 50.10
CA ALA A 37 30.64 17.33 50.69
C ALA A 37 30.97 18.41 51.75
N PRO A 38 29.98 19.12 52.32
CA PRO A 38 29.37 18.61 53.57
C PRO A 38 27.85 18.88 53.70
N THR A 39 27.07 17.93 54.24
CA THR A 39 26.36 17.93 55.56
C THR A 39 25.38 19.11 55.76
N GLY A 40 24.15 18.95 56.27
CA GLY A 40 23.57 17.95 57.17
C GLY A 40 22.08 18.28 57.45
N PRO A 41 21.47 17.75 58.54
CA PRO A 41 20.15 17.12 58.48
C PRO A 41 19.02 17.85 59.22
N GLY A 42 17.77 17.49 58.93
CA GLY A 42 16.59 17.84 59.72
C GLY A 42 15.64 16.65 59.90
N ARG A 43 15.68 16.03 61.09
CA ARG A 43 14.64 15.13 61.63
C ARG A 43 13.41 15.99 61.98
N GLY A 44 12.19 15.52 61.72
CA GLY A 44 11.41 14.88 62.77
C GLY A 44 9.94 15.35 62.75
N PRO A 45 9.04 14.63 63.43
CA PRO A 45 7.70 14.29 62.94
C PRO A 45 6.59 15.07 63.66
N ASP A 46 5.36 14.99 63.15
CA ASP A 46 4.18 14.96 64.03
C ASP A 46 3.01 14.21 63.38
N ALA A 47 2.45 13.32 64.19
CA ALA A 47 1.22 12.60 63.98
C ALA A 47 0.14 13.23 64.87
N ALA A 48 -1.13 13.22 64.42
CA ALA A 48 -2.22 12.77 65.29
C ALA A 48 -3.54 12.58 64.50
N PRO A 49 -4.42 11.66 64.98
CA PRO A 49 -5.63 11.21 64.29
C PRO A 49 -6.93 11.69 64.97
N GLY A 50 -8.08 11.39 64.38
CA GLY A 50 -9.38 11.63 65.01
C GLY A 50 -10.53 10.85 64.36
N ALA A 51 -10.94 9.77 65.03
CA ALA A 51 -12.07 8.91 64.72
C ALA A 51 -13.36 9.33 65.46
N GLY A 52 -14.52 8.81 65.02
CA GLY A 52 -15.77 8.78 65.80
C GLY A 52 -17.01 8.57 64.91
N THR A 53 -17.45 7.35 64.57
CA THR A 53 -18.36 6.40 65.30
C THR A 53 -19.88 6.68 65.21
N GLY A 54 -20.54 5.98 64.26
CA GLY A 54 -21.84 5.24 64.31
C GLY A 54 -23.15 5.85 64.88
N PRO A 55 -24.28 5.09 64.96
CA PRO A 55 -24.81 4.05 64.06
C PRO A 55 -26.38 4.06 63.88
N GLY A 56 -26.89 3.25 62.93
CA GLY A 56 -28.26 2.66 62.92
C GLY A 56 -29.29 3.33 61.98
N ARG A 57 -30.32 2.67 61.43
CA ARG A 57 -30.80 1.27 61.42
C ARG A 57 -32.03 1.20 60.45
N ARG A 58 -32.26 0.03 59.82
CA ARG A 58 -33.53 -0.55 59.28
C ARG A 58 -34.00 -0.22 57.82
N GLY A 59 -34.18 -1.30 57.03
CA GLY A 59 -34.73 -1.36 55.65
C GLY A 59 -36.28 -1.39 55.59
N PRO A 60 -36.99 -2.17 54.71
CA PRO A 60 -36.54 -3.10 53.65
C PRO A 60 -37.37 -3.07 52.32
N GLY A 61 -37.02 -3.95 51.36
CA GLY A 61 -37.90 -4.45 50.26
C GLY A 61 -37.36 -4.16 48.86
N ARG A 62 -37.34 -5.05 47.85
CA ARG A 62 -38.02 -6.34 47.62
C ARG A 62 -37.25 -7.12 46.53
N ARG A 63 -37.32 -8.45 46.60
CA ARG A 63 -36.76 -9.44 45.65
C ARG A 63 -37.64 -9.62 44.39
N ARG A 64 -37.03 -10.27 43.37
CA ARG A 64 -37.54 -11.23 42.35
C ARG A 64 -37.50 -10.69 40.92
N ARG A 65 -37.27 -11.47 39.85
CA ARG A 65 -36.70 -12.82 39.55
C ARG A 65 -36.65 -12.85 38.00
N ALA A 66 -35.77 -13.68 37.45
CA ALA A 66 -35.66 -14.02 36.04
C ALA A 66 -36.95 -14.58 35.42
N MET A 67 -37.14 -14.42 34.09
CA MET A 67 -37.15 -15.52 33.10
C MET A 67 -37.42 -15.02 31.68
N ALA A 68 -36.85 -15.77 30.73
CA ALA A 68 -37.01 -15.70 29.28
C ALA A 68 -38.41 -16.13 28.80
N ALA A 69 -38.81 -15.68 27.61
CA ALA A 69 -39.60 -16.48 26.65
C ALA A 69 -39.63 -15.84 25.26
N VAL A 70 -39.42 -16.69 24.26
CA VAL A 70 -39.57 -16.53 22.81
C VAL A 70 -41.04 -16.39 22.42
N VAL A 71 -41.36 -15.59 21.39
CA VAL A 71 -42.53 -15.80 20.51
C VAL A 71 -42.19 -15.46 19.06
N THR A 72 -42.41 -16.42 18.17
CA THR A 72 -42.46 -16.34 16.71
C THR A 72 -43.91 -16.18 16.22
N ALA A 73 -44.14 -15.29 15.24
CA ALA A 73 -45.18 -15.29 14.18
C ALA A 73 -45.07 -13.90 13.48
N GLY A 74 -45.04 -13.69 12.16
CA GLY A 74 -45.54 -14.46 11.03
C GLY A 74 -46.83 -13.83 10.49
N ALA A 75 -46.76 -12.90 9.53
CA ALA A 75 -47.84 -12.60 8.55
C ALA A 75 -47.38 -11.63 7.44
N LEU A 76 -47.73 -12.01 6.20
CA LEU A 76 -47.58 -11.28 4.93
C LEU A 76 -48.45 -10.02 4.85
N CYS A 77 -48.04 -9.06 4.00
CA CYS A 77 -48.96 -8.36 3.09
C CYS A 77 -48.22 -7.80 1.85
N LEU A 78 -48.74 -8.16 0.67
CA LEU A 78 -48.44 -7.61 -0.65
C LEU A 78 -49.00 -6.19 -0.81
N GLY A 79 -48.34 -5.35 -1.62
CA GLY A 79 -48.88 -4.09 -2.09
C GLY A 79 -47.95 -3.38 -3.08
N ALA A 80 -48.18 -3.59 -4.37
CA ALA A 80 -47.59 -2.83 -5.48
C ALA A 80 -48.26 -1.45 -5.64
N LEU A 81 -47.54 -0.46 -6.19
CA LEU A 81 -47.98 0.67 -7.04
C LEU A 81 -46.77 1.63 -7.21
N ALA A 82 -46.12 1.65 -8.38
CA ALA A 82 -46.42 2.46 -9.57
C ALA A 82 -45.79 3.85 -9.55
N ALA A 83 -44.99 4.12 -10.58
CA ALA A 83 -44.28 5.35 -10.88
C ALA A 83 -45.20 6.48 -11.34
N THR A 84 -44.87 7.72 -10.97
CA THR A 84 -45.21 8.92 -11.77
C THR A 84 -44.18 10.04 -11.51
N ALA A 85 -43.52 10.49 -12.57
CA ALA A 85 -42.83 11.77 -12.65
C ALA A 85 -43.85 12.94 -12.67
N PRO A 86 -43.39 14.18 -12.48
CA PRO A 86 -43.96 15.27 -13.26
C PRO A 86 -42.91 16.21 -13.86
N GLY A 87 -43.17 16.63 -15.11
CA GLY A 87 -42.49 17.72 -15.79
C GLY A 87 -43.40 18.95 -15.94
N ALA A 88 -42.78 20.11 -15.70
CA ALA A 88 -42.92 21.46 -16.30
C ALA A 88 -44.29 22.10 -16.64
N ALA A 89 -44.48 23.35 -16.18
CA ALA A 89 -44.89 24.53 -16.98
C ALA A 89 -44.67 25.86 -16.22
N ALA A 90 -44.54 26.96 -16.95
CA ALA A 90 -43.91 28.24 -16.61
C ALA A 90 -44.87 29.39 -16.21
N ASP A 91 -44.34 30.50 -15.64
CA ASP A 91 -44.56 31.90 -16.10
C ASP A 91 -43.88 32.98 -15.20
N GLY A 92 -43.31 34.05 -15.81
CA GLY A 92 -43.23 35.41 -15.22
C GLY A 92 -41.86 36.07 -14.89
N ARG A 93 -41.33 36.87 -15.83
CA ARG A 93 -40.15 37.83 -15.89
C ARG A 93 -40.08 38.98 -14.82
N PRO A 94 -39.09 39.95 -14.83
CA PRO A 94 -37.67 40.03 -15.30
C PRO A 94 -36.69 40.80 -14.35
N ASP A 95 -35.44 41.02 -14.83
CA ASP A 95 -34.37 42.00 -14.42
C ASP A 95 -33.25 41.44 -13.51
N GLY A 96 -31.93 41.51 -13.77
CA GLY A 96 -31.09 42.00 -14.86
C GLY A 96 -29.61 41.88 -14.43
N HIS A 97 -28.77 41.18 -15.21
CA HIS A 97 -27.30 41.16 -15.07
C HIS A 97 -26.63 41.02 -16.45
N PRO A 98 -25.56 41.77 -16.77
CA PRO A 98 -24.97 41.76 -18.10
C PRO A 98 -23.86 40.71 -18.25
N GLY A 99 -23.89 39.98 -19.38
CA GLY A 99 -22.70 39.80 -20.20
C GLY A 99 -21.92 38.48 -20.16
N SER A 100 -22.56 37.32 -20.35
CA SER A 100 -21.83 36.13 -20.83
C SER A 100 -21.69 36.19 -22.36
N ARG A 101 -20.47 36.32 -22.88
CA ARG A 101 -20.17 36.00 -24.28
C ARG A 101 -20.28 34.48 -24.45
N ALA A 102 -21.33 34.05 -25.15
CA ALA A 102 -21.47 32.71 -25.67
C ALA A 102 -20.31 32.42 -26.64
N GLY A 103 -19.30 31.70 -26.17
CA GLY A 103 -18.43 30.91 -27.04
C GLY A 103 -19.26 29.73 -27.54
N ALA A 104 -19.44 29.64 -28.86
CA ALA A 104 -20.13 28.54 -29.50
C ALA A 104 -19.64 27.20 -28.94
N ALA A 105 -20.58 26.41 -28.42
CA ALA A 105 -20.35 25.01 -28.09
C ALA A 105 -19.93 24.29 -29.37
N GLY A 106 -18.62 24.17 -29.58
CA GLY A 106 -18.07 23.26 -30.56
C GLY A 106 -18.51 21.86 -30.16
N THR A 107 -19.22 21.19 -31.06
CA THR A 107 -19.38 19.73 -31.03
C THR A 107 -18.01 19.11 -30.85
N ALA A 108 -17.69 18.64 -29.64
CA ALA A 108 -16.45 17.92 -29.39
C ALA A 108 -16.37 16.75 -30.37
N SER A 109 -15.36 16.78 -31.25
CA SER A 109 -15.16 15.74 -32.26
C SER A 109 -15.09 14.38 -31.58
N THR A 110 -16.03 13.50 -31.91
CA THR A 110 -16.10 12.12 -31.44
C THR A 110 -14.99 11.22 -32.02
N SER A 111 -13.96 11.75 -32.68
CA SER A 111 -12.97 10.96 -33.46
C SER A 111 -11.51 11.30 -33.16
N GLY A 112 -11.07 11.05 -31.92
CA GLY A 112 -9.65 11.03 -31.58
C GLY A 112 -8.86 9.93 -32.34
N PRO A 113 -7.54 10.08 -32.53
CA PRO A 113 -6.67 9.09 -33.19
C PRO A 113 -6.84 7.67 -32.64
N LEU A 114 -6.84 7.50 -31.33
CA LEU A 114 -6.87 6.17 -30.71
C LEU A 114 -8.18 5.43 -31.01
N ARG A 115 -9.32 6.14 -31.01
CA ARG A 115 -10.62 5.56 -31.39
C ARG A 115 -10.62 5.10 -32.85
N LYS A 116 -9.92 5.79 -33.76
CA LYS A 116 -9.79 5.36 -35.17
C LYS A 116 -8.97 4.08 -35.26
N ASP A 117 -7.91 3.95 -34.47
CA ASP A 117 -7.08 2.75 -34.40
C ASP A 117 -7.84 1.55 -33.84
N PHE A 118 -8.60 1.73 -32.75
CA PHE A 118 -9.54 0.72 -32.25
C PHE A 118 -10.52 0.26 -33.33
N THR A 119 -11.14 1.21 -34.04
CA THR A 119 -12.11 0.89 -35.09
C THR A 119 -11.44 0.16 -36.27
N ALA A 120 -10.22 0.53 -36.63
CA ALA A 120 -9.47 -0.11 -37.70
C ALA A 120 -9.07 -1.55 -37.35
N ALA A 121 -8.50 -1.77 -36.18
CA ALA A 121 -8.12 -3.10 -35.70
C ALA A 121 -9.34 -4.00 -35.49
N ALA A 122 -10.44 -3.45 -34.95
CA ALA A 122 -11.72 -4.15 -34.81
C ALA A 122 -12.22 -4.70 -36.16
N ARG A 123 -12.15 -3.89 -37.23
CA ARG A 123 -12.49 -4.34 -38.59
C ARG A 123 -11.50 -5.38 -39.13
N GLU A 124 -10.21 -5.17 -38.94
CA GLU A 124 -9.16 -6.08 -39.43
C GLU A 124 -9.32 -7.48 -38.83
N PHE A 125 -9.53 -7.56 -37.51
CA PHE A 125 -9.59 -8.83 -36.77
C PHE A 125 -11.01 -9.30 -36.47
N HIS A 126 -12.03 -8.60 -36.98
CA HIS A 126 -13.45 -8.91 -36.81
C HIS A 126 -13.87 -9.01 -35.34
N VAL A 127 -13.33 -8.11 -34.50
CA VAL A 127 -13.68 -7.96 -33.09
C VAL A 127 -14.66 -6.79 -32.95
N PRO A 128 -15.71 -6.88 -32.10
CA PRO A 128 -16.57 -5.74 -31.82
C PRO A 128 -15.78 -4.55 -31.24
N ALA A 129 -15.84 -3.39 -31.89
CA ALA A 129 -14.98 -2.24 -31.54
C ALA A 129 -15.16 -1.76 -30.08
N GLY A 130 -16.40 -1.68 -29.60
CA GLY A 130 -16.67 -1.30 -28.21
C GLY A 130 -16.10 -2.27 -27.20
N LEU A 131 -16.13 -3.58 -27.50
CA LEU A 131 -15.54 -4.62 -26.65
C LEU A 131 -14.01 -4.49 -26.60
N LEU A 132 -13.36 -4.29 -27.75
CA LEU A 132 -11.91 -4.11 -27.83
C LEU A 132 -11.46 -2.87 -27.03
N MET A 133 -12.21 -1.76 -27.12
CA MET A 133 -11.98 -0.58 -26.30
C MET A 133 -12.16 -0.88 -24.81
N ALA A 134 -13.21 -1.60 -24.43
CA ALA A 134 -13.44 -1.97 -23.03
C ALA A 134 -12.31 -2.85 -22.47
N VAL A 135 -11.77 -3.79 -23.26
CA VAL A 135 -10.58 -4.56 -22.86
C VAL A 135 -9.38 -3.64 -22.67
N GLY A 136 -9.04 -2.79 -23.66
CA GLY A 136 -7.91 -1.85 -23.52
C GLY A 136 -8.04 -0.87 -22.35
N TYR A 137 -9.27 -0.57 -21.92
CA TYR A 137 -9.51 0.23 -20.71
C TYR A 137 -9.10 -0.52 -19.44
N HIS A 138 -9.43 -1.81 -19.33
CA HIS A 138 -9.10 -2.64 -18.17
C HIS A 138 -7.66 -3.16 -18.16
N GLU A 139 -6.97 -3.03 -19.28
CA GLU A 139 -5.53 -3.30 -19.36
C GLU A 139 -4.71 -2.10 -18.90
N SER A 140 -4.92 -0.91 -19.49
CA SER A 140 -4.07 0.27 -19.25
C SER A 140 -4.82 1.59 -19.11
N ARG A 141 -6.16 1.56 -19.01
CA ARG A 141 -7.02 2.77 -19.07
C ARG A 141 -6.83 3.59 -20.35
N TRP A 142 -6.41 2.90 -21.43
CA TRP A 142 -5.99 3.44 -22.72
C TRP A 142 -4.68 4.23 -22.75
N ASP A 143 -3.90 4.19 -21.67
CA ASP A 143 -2.62 4.87 -21.62
C ASP A 143 -1.54 4.10 -22.38
N THR A 144 -0.60 4.87 -22.93
CA THR A 144 0.54 4.34 -23.67
C THR A 144 1.74 4.07 -22.77
N HIS A 145 1.78 4.71 -21.61
CA HIS A 145 2.85 4.74 -20.62
C HIS A 145 4.22 5.07 -21.24
N GLY A 146 4.23 5.86 -22.32
CA GLY A 146 5.47 6.18 -23.05
C GLY A 146 6.23 4.94 -23.53
N GLY A 147 5.53 3.82 -23.74
CA GLY A 147 6.09 2.52 -24.13
C GLY A 147 6.86 1.78 -23.03
N LEU A 148 6.66 2.16 -21.77
CA LEU A 148 7.26 1.50 -20.61
C LEU A 148 6.39 0.36 -20.08
N PRO A 149 6.99 -0.66 -19.44
CA PRO A 149 6.24 -1.78 -18.90
C PRO A 149 5.51 -1.41 -17.60
N SER A 150 4.42 -2.12 -17.32
CA SER A 150 3.84 -2.22 -15.98
C SER A 150 4.76 -2.98 -15.03
N THR A 151 4.41 -3.02 -13.75
CA THR A 151 5.08 -3.82 -12.72
C THR A 151 5.15 -5.32 -13.03
N THR A 152 4.31 -5.82 -13.94
CA THR A 152 4.34 -7.21 -14.42
C THR A 152 4.72 -7.37 -15.89
N GLY A 153 5.23 -6.30 -16.52
CA GLY A 153 5.73 -6.35 -17.89
C GLY A 153 4.67 -6.18 -18.98
N ALA A 154 3.50 -5.64 -18.66
CA ALA A 154 2.48 -5.26 -19.64
C ALA A 154 2.88 -3.97 -20.37
N TYR A 155 2.63 -3.87 -21.67
CA TYR A 155 3.01 -2.70 -22.48
C TYR A 155 1.84 -2.07 -23.22
N SER A 156 1.83 -0.73 -23.22
CA SER A 156 0.96 0.10 -24.05
C SER A 156 -0.54 -0.18 -23.84
N VAL A 157 -1.37 0.24 -24.80
CA VAL A 157 -2.83 0.36 -24.69
C VAL A 157 -3.57 -0.95 -24.44
N MET A 158 -3.00 -2.09 -24.86
CA MET A 158 -3.61 -3.42 -24.69
C MET A 158 -2.90 -4.29 -23.66
N GLY A 159 -2.02 -3.72 -22.82
CA GLY A 159 -1.38 -4.47 -21.72
C GLY A 159 -0.59 -5.70 -22.18
N LEU A 160 -0.02 -5.69 -23.39
CA LEU A 160 0.61 -6.89 -23.94
C LEU A 160 1.88 -7.23 -23.15
N THR A 161 1.86 -8.35 -22.45
CA THR A 161 2.93 -8.80 -21.54
C THR A 161 4.15 -9.34 -22.27
N HIS A 162 5.33 -8.90 -21.85
CA HIS A 162 6.61 -9.51 -22.19
C HIS A 162 7.59 -9.42 -21.01
N VAL A 163 7.83 -10.55 -20.34
CA VAL A 163 8.88 -10.68 -19.33
C VAL A 163 9.94 -11.67 -19.81
N ALA A 164 11.21 -11.26 -19.76
CA ALA A 164 12.32 -12.13 -20.13
C ALA A 164 12.52 -13.26 -19.10
N ASP A 165 12.93 -14.45 -19.57
CA ASP A 165 13.13 -15.63 -18.69
C ASP A 165 14.11 -15.37 -17.53
N ALA A 166 15.12 -14.53 -17.77
CA ALA A 166 16.09 -14.17 -16.75
C ALA A 166 15.48 -13.33 -15.61
N THR A 167 14.44 -12.54 -15.90
CA THR A 167 13.72 -11.71 -14.93
C THR A 167 12.73 -12.54 -14.12
N LEU A 168 11.99 -13.46 -14.78
CA LEU A 168 11.08 -14.38 -14.07
C LEU A 168 11.81 -15.22 -13.02
N ARG A 169 13.09 -15.54 -13.24
CA ARG A 169 13.91 -16.37 -12.33
C ARG A 169 14.57 -15.61 -11.19
N ARG A 170 14.43 -14.29 -11.12
CA ARG A 170 15.18 -13.44 -10.20
C ARG A 170 14.21 -12.68 -9.29
N ALA A 171 13.73 -13.34 -8.24
CA ALA A 171 13.40 -12.59 -7.03
C ALA A 171 14.74 -12.09 -6.46
N PRO A 172 14.95 -10.79 -6.24
CA PRO A 172 16.06 -10.38 -5.40
C PRO A 172 15.88 -11.08 -4.04
N ALA A 173 16.94 -11.70 -3.53
CA ALA A 173 17.00 -12.02 -2.11
C ALA A 173 17.08 -10.68 -1.39
N VAL A 174 15.94 -10.10 -1.03
CA VAL A 174 15.92 -9.07 -0.01
C VAL A 174 16.10 -9.84 1.29
N THR A 175 17.21 -9.57 1.98
CA THR A 175 17.34 -10.01 3.38
C THR A 175 16.38 -9.16 4.18
N GLU A 176 15.12 -9.57 4.21
CA GLU A 176 14.09 -8.98 5.05
C GLU A 176 14.45 -9.27 6.50
N THR A 177 14.84 -8.23 7.23
CA THR A 177 15.10 -8.35 8.66
C THR A 177 13.76 -8.34 9.40
N GLY A 178 13.20 -9.52 9.69
CA GLY A 178 12.09 -9.74 10.63
C GLY A 178 11.02 -8.64 10.69
N GLN A 179 10.00 -8.73 9.83
CA GLN A 179 8.92 -7.74 9.67
C GLN A 179 7.98 -7.60 10.87
N ARG A 180 8.24 -8.35 11.95
CA ARG A 180 7.55 -8.20 13.24
C ARG A 180 7.75 -6.80 13.80
N GLY A 181 8.96 -6.25 13.71
CA GLY A 181 9.25 -4.86 14.10
C GLY A 181 9.47 -4.61 15.60
N ASP A 182 9.58 -5.67 16.41
CA ASP A 182 9.98 -5.59 17.82
C ASP A 182 11.09 -6.59 18.20
N ALA A 183 11.76 -7.24 17.26
CA ALA A 183 12.95 -8.04 17.59
C ALA A 183 14.16 -7.11 17.91
N PRO A 184 15.06 -7.49 18.84
CA PRO A 184 16.36 -6.81 18.96
C PRO A 184 17.09 -6.87 17.62
N ALA A 185 17.75 -5.77 17.23
CA ALA A 185 18.48 -5.69 15.98
C ALA A 185 19.46 -6.87 15.86
N ALA A 186 19.31 -7.64 14.78
CA ALA A 186 19.98 -8.90 14.47
C ALA A 186 19.65 -10.10 15.40
N ARG A 187 18.72 -10.95 14.96
CA ARG A 187 19.00 -12.39 14.95
C ARG A 187 19.63 -12.67 13.59
N ASP A 188 20.82 -13.28 13.59
CA ASP A 188 21.59 -13.57 12.38
C ASP A 188 20.70 -13.97 11.21
N GLY A 189 20.79 -13.18 10.13
CA GLY A 189 20.09 -13.44 8.88
C GLY A 189 20.52 -14.80 8.36
N GLY A 190 19.69 -15.81 8.60
CA GLY A 190 19.68 -16.97 7.73
C GLY A 190 19.37 -16.44 6.34
N THR A 191 20.34 -16.52 5.43
CA THR A 191 20.08 -16.33 4.01
C THR A 191 19.14 -17.46 3.60
N ALA A 192 17.84 -17.17 3.57
CA ALA A 192 16.93 -18.02 2.81
C ALA A 192 17.42 -17.95 1.35
N PRO A 193 17.69 -19.09 0.69
CA PRO A 193 17.93 -19.10 -0.74
C PRO A 193 16.73 -18.40 -1.39
N ALA A 194 16.98 -17.48 -2.34
CA ALA A 194 15.92 -16.92 -3.16
C ALA A 194 15.08 -18.10 -3.70
N PRO A 195 13.75 -18.13 -3.47
CA PRO A 195 12.94 -19.19 -4.02
C PRO A 195 13.18 -19.23 -5.53
N ASN A 196 13.51 -20.41 -6.05
CA ASN A 196 13.52 -20.62 -7.48
C ASN A 196 12.12 -20.24 -7.98
N ALA A 197 12.03 -19.48 -9.07
CA ALA A 197 10.77 -19.21 -9.77
C ALA A 197 10.20 -20.47 -10.46
N ALA A 198 10.15 -21.57 -9.74
CA ALA A 198 9.54 -22.81 -10.17
C ALA A 198 8.02 -22.65 -10.00
N GLY A 199 7.33 -22.30 -11.09
CA GLY A 199 5.87 -22.35 -11.12
C GLY A 199 5.16 -21.35 -12.03
N THR A 200 5.83 -20.28 -12.49
CA THR A 200 5.21 -19.35 -13.45
C THR A 200 5.12 -20.01 -14.83
N ASP A 201 3.91 -20.13 -15.39
CA ASP A 201 3.74 -20.41 -16.82
C ASP A 201 4.33 -19.23 -17.62
N PRO A 202 5.47 -19.40 -18.32
CA PRO A 202 6.10 -18.31 -19.04
C PRO A 202 5.21 -17.76 -20.16
N ALA A 203 4.19 -18.53 -20.61
CA ALA A 203 3.28 -18.10 -21.65
C ALA A 203 2.34 -16.96 -21.20
N ALA A 204 1.96 -16.91 -19.92
CA ALA A 204 1.10 -15.84 -19.38
C ALA A 204 1.80 -14.46 -19.43
N TYR A 205 3.13 -14.45 -19.34
CA TYR A 205 3.96 -13.24 -19.39
C TYR A 205 4.53 -12.94 -20.79
N ARG A 206 4.03 -13.59 -21.84
CA ARG A 206 4.54 -13.48 -23.24
C ARG A 206 3.43 -13.29 -24.29
N THR A 207 2.34 -12.61 -23.91
CA THR A 207 1.25 -12.32 -24.84
C THR A 207 1.69 -11.43 -26.00
N LEU A 208 2.67 -10.55 -25.77
CA LEU A 208 3.27 -9.68 -26.78
C LEU A 208 3.97 -10.47 -27.91
N ASP A 209 4.65 -11.57 -27.58
CA ASP A 209 5.30 -12.44 -28.58
C ASP A 209 4.26 -13.11 -29.47
N SER A 210 3.15 -13.56 -28.87
CA SER A 210 2.02 -14.12 -29.61
C SER A 210 1.34 -13.07 -30.50
N ALA A 211 1.17 -11.84 -30.00
CA ALA A 211 0.63 -10.73 -30.78
C ALA A 211 1.53 -10.34 -31.97
N ALA A 212 2.85 -10.36 -31.78
CA ALA A 212 3.83 -10.11 -32.85
C ALA A 212 3.67 -11.13 -33.99
N ALA A 213 3.60 -12.41 -33.64
CA ALA A 213 3.40 -13.49 -34.61
C ALA A 213 2.07 -13.37 -35.38
N LEU A 214 0.99 -12.93 -34.72
CA LEU A 214 -0.33 -12.80 -35.34
C LEU A 214 -0.48 -11.56 -36.24
N THR A 215 0.21 -10.48 -35.93
CA THR A 215 0.08 -9.19 -36.62
C THR A 215 1.17 -8.92 -37.66
N GLY A 216 2.29 -9.65 -37.57
CA GLY A 216 3.51 -9.38 -38.34
C GLY A 216 4.31 -8.17 -37.84
N ALA A 217 3.88 -7.52 -36.75
CA ALA A 217 4.62 -6.42 -36.14
C ALA A 217 5.79 -6.94 -35.28
N SER A 218 6.84 -6.14 -35.13
CA SER A 218 7.93 -6.48 -34.22
C SER A 218 7.50 -6.30 -32.75
N ALA A 219 8.13 -7.05 -31.84
CA ALA A 219 7.92 -6.87 -30.41
C ALA A 219 8.21 -5.43 -29.94
N ALA A 220 9.28 -4.81 -30.46
CA ALA A 220 9.62 -3.43 -30.13
C ALA A 220 8.53 -2.45 -30.57
N THR A 221 7.92 -2.66 -31.73
CA THR A 221 6.83 -1.83 -32.24
C THR A 221 5.55 -1.99 -31.40
N LEU A 222 5.21 -3.23 -30.99
CA LEU A 222 4.04 -3.47 -30.12
C LEU A 222 4.16 -2.78 -28.76
N ARG A 223 5.40 -2.59 -28.25
CA ARG A 223 5.64 -1.90 -26.98
C ARG A 223 5.39 -0.40 -27.07
N THR A 224 5.69 0.24 -28.20
CA THR A 224 5.77 1.70 -28.29
C THR A 224 4.76 2.35 -29.23
N ASP A 225 4.15 1.60 -30.15
CA ASP A 225 3.13 2.08 -31.09
C ASP A 225 1.73 1.65 -30.61
N PRO A 226 0.89 2.60 -30.14
CA PRO A 226 -0.46 2.31 -29.67
C PRO A 226 -1.32 1.60 -30.71
N ARG A 227 -1.19 1.96 -32.00
CA ARG A 227 -1.95 1.33 -33.08
C ARG A 227 -1.58 -0.15 -33.22
N GLN A 228 -0.29 -0.47 -33.12
CA GLN A 228 0.16 -1.86 -33.19
C GLN A 228 -0.23 -2.63 -31.94
N SER A 229 -0.14 -2.03 -30.75
CA SER A 229 -0.64 -2.64 -29.50
C SER A 229 -2.12 -3.02 -29.63
N ILE A 230 -2.96 -2.10 -30.12
CA ILE A 230 -4.39 -2.34 -30.39
C ILE A 230 -4.60 -3.48 -31.41
N ARG A 231 -3.84 -3.50 -32.52
CA ARG A 231 -3.88 -4.62 -33.48
C ARG A 231 -3.51 -5.94 -32.82
N GLY A 232 -2.48 -5.95 -31.97
CA GLY A 232 -2.03 -7.12 -31.22
C GLY A 232 -3.11 -7.68 -30.29
N GLY A 233 -3.72 -6.83 -29.47
CA GLY A 233 -4.82 -7.21 -28.59
C GLY A 233 -6.04 -7.72 -29.37
N ALA A 234 -6.42 -7.06 -30.47
CA ALA A 234 -7.50 -7.50 -31.33
C ALA A 234 -7.22 -8.88 -31.96
N ALA A 235 -5.99 -9.12 -32.42
CA ALA A 235 -5.57 -10.39 -32.99
C ALA A 235 -5.62 -11.53 -31.95
N LEU A 236 -5.19 -11.27 -30.71
CA LEU A 236 -5.28 -12.23 -29.61
C LEU A 236 -6.74 -12.58 -29.27
N LEU A 237 -7.61 -11.58 -29.10
CA LEU A 237 -9.04 -11.81 -28.87
C LEU A 237 -9.66 -12.65 -29.98
N ALA A 238 -9.39 -12.32 -31.25
CA ALA A 238 -9.90 -13.08 -32.39
C ALA A 238 -9.37 -14.52 -32.41
N ARG A 239 -8.10 -14.74 -32.03
CA ARG A 239 -7.52 -16.09 -31.89
C ARG A 239 -8.24 -16.87 -30.79
N TYR A 240 -8.42 -16.29 -29.60
CA TYR A 240 -9.09 -16.95 -28.48
C TYR A 240 -10.54 -17.30 -28.81
N GLN A 241 -11.27 -16.37 -29.44
CA GLN A 241 -12.65 -16.59 -29.87
C GLN A 241 -12.76 -17.73 -30.90
N LYS A 242 -11.85 -17.76 -31.88
CA LYS A 242 -11.77 -18.86 -32.87
C LYS A 242 -11.44 -20.19 -32.22
N GLN A 243 -10.54 -20.23 -31.24
CA GLN A 243 -10.21 -21.46 -30.52
C GLN A 243 -11.42 -22.01 -29.76
N LEU A 244 -12.20 -21.13 -29.12
CA LEU A 244 -13.38 -21.50 -28.34
C LEU A 244 -14.59 -21.90 -29.18
N THR A 245 -14.90 -21.14 -30.24
CA THR A 245 -16.20 -21.22 -30.93
C THR A 245 -16.10 -21.44 -32.44
N ARG A 246 -14.88 -21.45 -32.99
CA ARG A 246 -14.60 -21.53 -34.45
C ARG A 246 -15.20 -20.41 -35.30
N THR A 247 -15.83 -19.40 -34.69
CA THR A 247 -16.51 -18.28 -35.37
C THR A 247 -16.07 -16.95 -34.79
N LEU A 248 -16.29 -15.86 -35.54
CA LEU A 248 -16.06 -14.48 -35.08
C LEU A 248 -17.40 -13.71 -35.18
N PRO A 249 -18.29 -13.87 -34.20
CA PRO A 249 -19.62 -13.24 -34.25
C PRO A 249 -19.52 -11.72 -34.09
N THR A 250 -20.43 -10.99 -34.75
CA THR A 250 -20.53 -9.53 -34.61
C THR A 250 -21.17 -9.11 -33.28
N ASP A 251 -21.93 -10.00 -32.64
CA ASP A 251 -22.53 -9.78 -31.33
C ASP A 251 -21.46 -9.76 -30.23
N PRO A 252 -21.22 -8.62 -29.54
CA PRO A 252 -20.25 -8.55 -28.46
C PRO A 252 -20.55 -9.51 -27.30
N GLY A 253 -21.82 -9.85 -27.03
CA GLY A 253 -22.18 -10.77 -25.95
C GLY A 253 -21.57 -12.17 -26.10
N ALA A 254 -21.21 -12.57 -27.32
CA ALA A 254 -20.66 -13.89 -27.62
C ALA A 254 -19.17 -14.05 -27.31
N TRP A 255 -18.48 -12.97 -26.90
CA TRP A 255 -17.02 -12.93 -26.74
C TRP A 255 -16.53 -13.15 -25.31
N TYR A 256 -17.44 -13.42 -24.37
CA TYR A 256 -17.12 -13.48 -22.93
C TYR A 256 -15.95 -14.42 -22.61
N GLY A 257 -15.95 -15.63 -23.17
CA GLY A 257 -14.85 -16.58 -22.95
C GLY A 257 -13.49 -16.12 -23.52
N ALA A 258 -13.49 -15.38 -24.64
CA ALA A 258 -12.26 -14.83 -25.21
C ALA A 258 -11.70 -13.67 -24.38
N VAL A 259 -12.58 -12.82 -23.84
CA VAL A 259 -12.20 -11.76 -22.88
C VAL A 259 -11.65 -12.37 -21.60
N ALA A 260 -12.34 -13.37 -21.04
CA ALA A 260 -11.87 -14.08 -19.86
C ALA A 260 -10.50 -14.73 -20.06
N ARG A 261 -10.24 -15.32 -21.25
CA ARG A 261 -8.92 -15.86 -21.60
C ARG A 261 -7.84 -14.78 -21.71
N PHE A 262 -8.21 -13.55 -22.06
CA PHE A 262 -7.27 -12.43 -22.24
C PHE A 262 -6.56 -12.09 -20.93
N SER A 263 -7.25 -12.17 -19.79
CA SER A 263 -6.72 -11.95 -18.42
C SER A 263 -5.54 -12.84 -18.03
N GLN A 264 -5.30 -13.94 -18.77
CA GLN A 264 -4.33 -14.98 -18.42
C GLN A 264 -4.55 -15.64 -17.05
N SER A 265 -5.73 -15.47 -16.43
CA SER A 265 -6.02 -16.06 -15.13
C SER A 265 -5.87 -17.59 -15.13
N ALA A 266 -5.29 -18.12 -14.06
CA ALA A 266 -5.12 -19.55 -13.85
C ALA A 266 -6.41 -20.25 -13.39
N ASN A 267 -7.43 -19.49 -12.98
CA ASN A 267 -8.70 -20.02 -12.47
C ASN A 267 -9.93 -19.32 -13.07
N ALA A 268 -11.08 -19.97 -12.94
CA ALA A 268 -12.34 -19.53 -13.52
C ALA A 268 -12.86 -18.21 -12.93
N GLU A 269 -12.69 -18.01 -11.62
CA GLU A 269 -13.21 -16.86 -10.88
C GLU A 269 -12.44 -15.57 -11.22
N GLY A 270 -11.11 -15.61 -11.27
CA GLY A 270 -10.28 -14.49 -11.72
C GLY A 270 -10.55 -14.12 -13.19
N ALA A 271 -10.64 -15.13 -14.06
CA ALA A 271 -10.99 -14.93 -15.46
C ALA A 271 -12.39 -14.31 -15.65
N ALA A 272 -13.37 -14.78 -14.87
CA ALA A 272 -14.73 -14.25 -14.88
C ALA A 272 -14.77 -12.81 -14.33
N GLN A 273 -14.05 -12.52 -13.24
CA GLN A 273 -13.97 -11.18 -12.65
C GLN A 273 -13.49 -10.15 -13.68
N PHE A 274 -12.37 -10.43 -14.36
CA PHE A 274 -11.86 -9.55 -15.41
C PHE A 274 -12.90 -9.32 -16.51
N ALA A 275 -13.53 -10.40 -17.00
CA ALA A 275 -14.55 -10.30 -18.02
C ALA A 275 -15.78 -9.50 -17.54
N ASP A 276 -16.24 -9.72 -16.31
CA ASP A 276 -17.39 -9.02 -15.75
C ASP A 276 -17.15 -7.51 -15.67
N ARG A 277 -15.93 -7.08 -15.31
CA ARG A 277 -15.56 -5.65 -15.32
C ARG A 277 -15.51 -5.07 -16.72
N VAL A 278 -14.93 -5.79 -17.69
CA VAL A 278 -14.95 -5.39 -19.11
C VAL A 278 -16.38 -5.19 -19.60
N TYR A 279 -17.29 -6.12 -19.30
CA TYR A 279 -18.68 -6.01 -19.71
C TYR A 279 -19.46 -4.95 -18.93
N ALA A 280 -19.12 -4.68 -17.67
CA ALA A 280 -19.70 -3.57 -16.90
C ALA A 280 -19.33 -2.23 -17.54
N THR A 281 -18.05 -2.01 -17.86
CA THR A 281 -17.58 -0.81 -18.56
C THR A 281 -18.16 -0.69 -19.97
N LEU A 282 -18.28 -1.80 -20.71
CA LEU A 282 -18.94 -1.79 -22.02
C LEU A 282 -20.42 -1.36 -21.92
N LYS A 283 -21.14 -1.84 -20.92
CA LYS A 283 -22.56 -1.47 -20.72
C LYS A 283 -22.72 -0.02 -20.30
N ALA A 284 -21.90 0.46 -19.36
CA ALA A 284 -21.98 1.80 -18.82
C ALA A 284 -21.40 2.88 -19.75
N GLY A 285 -20.41 2.52 -20.56
CA GLY A 285 -19.55 3.47 -21.26
C GLY A 285 -18.58 4.17 -20.29
N VAL A 286 -17.54 4.79 -20.85
CA VAL A 286 -16.57 5.57 -20.06
C VAL A 286 -15.89 6.62 -20.95
N SER A 287 -15.53 7.77 -20.36
CA SER A 287 -14.75 8.81 -21.02
C SER A 287 -13.58 9.22 -20.12
N ARG A 288 -12.37 9.32 -20.68
CA ARG A 288 -11.15 9.66 -19.94
C ARG A 288 -10.18 10.44 -20.83
N VAL A 289 -9.33 11.25 -20.20
CA VAL A 289 -8.15 11.84 -20.84
C VAL A 289 -6.96 10.93 -20.57
N THR A 290 -6.28 10.47 -21.62
CA THR A 290 -5.11 9.59 -21.52
C THR A 290 -3.85 10.34 -21.06
N ASP A 291 -2.80 9.59 -20.75
CA ASP A 291 -1.43 10.06 -20.49
C ASP A 291 -0.86 10.99 -21.60
N THR A 292 -1.32 10.81 -22.83
CA THR A 292 -0.97 11.64 -23.99
C THR A 292 -1.88 12.87 -24.18
N GLY A 293 -2.86 13.08 -23.31
CA GLY A 293 -3.81 14.19 -23.37
C GLY A 293 -4.99 13.98 -24.33
N GLU A 294 -5.14 12.79 -24.93
CA GLU A 294 -6.28 12.49 -25.80
C GLU A 294 -7.53 12.20 -24.95
N THR A 295 -8.65 12.86 -25.26
CA THR A 295 -9.96 12.45 -24.71
C THR A 295 -10.50 11.26 -25.49
N VAL A 296 -10.61 10.11 -24.85
CA VAL A 296 -11.14 8.87 -25.40
C VAL A 296 -12.49 8.57 -24.76
N THR A 297 -13.49 8.23 -25.58
CA THR A 297 -14.85 7.90 -25.12
C THR A 297 -15.30 6.57 -25.70
N LEU A 298 -15.65 5.63 -24.83
CA LEU A 298 -16.41 4.42 -25.12
C LEU A 298 -17.91 4.70 -24.88
N PRO A 299 -18.75 4.69 -25.93
CA PRO A 299 -20.20 4.82 -25.76
C PRO A 299 -20.79 3.65 -24.99
N ALA A 300 -21.79 3.93 -24.14
CA ALA A 300 -22.55 2.92 -23.41
C ALA A 300 -23.28 1.95 -24.35
N ALA A 301 -23.22 0.65 -24.03
CA ALA A 301 -23.93 -0.40 -24.75
C ALA A 301 -24.80 -1.25 -23.80
N PRO A 302 -25.86 -0.67 -23.19
CA PRO A 302 -26.63 -1.32 -22.13
C PRO A 302 -27.37 -2.59 -22.56
N GLY A 303 -27.63 -2.75 -23.86
CA GLY A 303 -28.27 -3.94 -24.43
C GLY A 303 -27.36 -5.16 -24.58
N VAL A 304 -26.06 -5.04 -24.30
CA VAL A 304 -25.13 -6.18 -24.43
C VAL A 304 -25.34 -7.16 -23.28
N VAL A 305 -25.63 -8.42 -23.63
CA VAL A 305 -25.80 -9.50 -22.64
C VAL A 305 -24.63 -10.50 -22.78
N PRO A 306 -23.72 -10.60 -21.79
CA PRO A 306 -22.60 -11.54 -21.86
C PRO A 306 -23.05 -12.99 -21.80
N ARG A 307 -22.52 -13.83 -22.70
CA ARG A 307 -22.76 -15.29 -22.72
C ARG A 307 -21.69 -16.02 -21.92
N THR A 308 -21.88 -16.09 -20.61
CA THR A 308 -20.92 -16.68 -19.66
C THR A 308 -20.70 -18.18 -19.85
N SER A 309 -21.63 -18.90 -20.51
CA SER A 309 -21.49 -20.35 -20.76
C SER A 309 -20.24 -20.72 -21.56
N ALA A 310 -19.68 -19.79 -22.33
CA ALA A 310 -18.42 -19.97 -23.07
C ALA A 310 -17.21 -20.20 -22.16
N MET A 311 -17.27 -19.81 -20.87
CA MET A 311 -16.23 -20.05 -19.88
C MET A 311 -15.88 -21.52 -19.72
N LYS A 312 -16.87 -22.41 -19.85
CA LYS A 312 -16.65 -23.87 -19.74
C LYS A 312 -15.63 -24.37 -20.76
N GLY A 313 -15.53 -23.73 -21.92
CA GLY A 313 -14.58 -24.09 -22.98
C GLY A 313 -13.12 -23.77 -22.64
N LEU A 314 -12.85 -22.98 -21.60
CA LEU A 314 -11.49 -22.66 -21.16
C LEU A 314 -10.86 -23.77 -20.31
N GLY A 315 -11.68 -24.63 -19.69
CA GLY A 315 -11.18 -25.73 -18.84
C GLY A 315 -10.41 -25.26 -17.61
N LEU A 316 -10.65 -24.04 -17.13
CA LEU A 316 -10.01 -23.49 -15.94
C LEU A 316 -10.48 -24.23 -14.68
N VAL A 317 -9.56 -24.41 -13.73
CA VAL A 317 -9.89 -24.87 -12.38
C VAL A 317 -10.60 -23.76 -11.60
N SER A 318 -11.27 -24.10 -10.50
CA SER A 318 -11.73 -23.08 -9.55
C SER A 318 -10.57 -22.47 -8.76
N ALA A 319 -10.76 -21.26 -8.25
CA ALA A 319 -9.82 -20.57 -7.37
C ALA A 319 -9.51 -21.39 -6.10
N ALA A 320 -10.49 -22.16 -5.61
CA ALA A 320 -10.32 -23.08 -4.50
C ALA A 320 -9.41 -24.27 -4.87
N GLN A 321 -9.53 -24.80 -6.09
CA GLN A 321 -8.63 -25.86 -6.58
C GLN A 321 -7.21 -25.34 -6.81
N GLU A 322 -7.04 -24.12 -7.33
CA GLU A 322 -5.72 -23.49 -7.44
C GLU A 322 -5.09 -23.29 -6.06
N ALA A 323 -5.86 -22.78 -5.08
CA ALA A 323 -5.41 -22.61 -3.71
C ALA A 323 -4.99 -23.94 -3.06
N ALA A 324 -5.82 -24.99 -3.19
CA ALA A 324 -5.50 -26.32 -2.68
C ALA A 324 -4.20 -26.87 -3.28
N ALA A 325 -3.96 -26.65 -4.58
CA ALA A 325 -2.72 -27.04 -5.23
C ALA A 325 -1.50 -26.24 -4.70
N ALA A 326 -1.67 -24.95 -4.39
CA ALA A 326 -0.62 -24.16 -3.75
C ALA A 326 -0.26 -24.67 -2.35
N VAL A 327 -1.25 -25.06 -1.55
CA VAL A 327 -1.04 -25.63 -0.21
C VAL A 327 -0.32 -26.99 -0.27
N LEU A 328 -0.67 -27.86 -1.22
CA LEU A 328 -0.04 -29.18 -1.35
C LEU A 328 1.44 -29.12 -1.75
N ARG A 329 1.85 -28.11 -2.53
CA ARG A 329 3.25 -27.95 -2.99
C ARG A 329 4.24 -27.63 -1.87
N THR A 330 3.79 -27.16 -0.72
CA THR A 330 4.64 -26.77 0.41
C THR A 330 4.69 -27.81 1.54
N ALA A 331 3.95 -28.93 1.42
CA ALA A 331 3.83 -29.95 2.46
C ALA A 331 5.08 -30.83 2.67
N ASP A 332 6.13 -30.68 1.87
CA ASP A 332 7.39 -31.40 2.04
C ASP A 332 8.30 -30.69 3.07
N GLY A 333 8.08 -30.92 4.38
CA GLY A 333 9.16 -30.72 5.36
C GLY A 333 8.88 -30.40 6.84
N GLY A 334 7.67 -30.48 7.40
CA GLY A 334 7.56 -30.33 8.86
C GLY A 334 6.19 -30.61 9.49
N PRO A 335 6.12 -31.41 10.57
CA PRO A 335 4.89 -31.55 11.36
C PRO A 335 4.68 -30.26 12.17
N GLY A 336 3.90 -29.32 11.63
CA GLY A 336 3.59 -28.04 12.28
C GLY A 336 2.14 -27.56 12.08
N ALA A 337 1.50 -27.89 10.96
CA ALA A 337 0.09 -27.59 10.71
C ALA A 337 -0.88 -28.55 11.44
N LYS A 338 -0.50 -29.07 12.61
CA LYS A 338 -1.37 -29.87 13.50
C LYS A 338 -1.47 -29.22 14.88
N GLY A 339 -1.63 -27.90 14.89
CA GLY A 339 -1.73 -27.06 16.08
C GLY A 339 -3.06 -26.31 16.21
N ALA A 340 -4.15 -26.81 15.64
CA ALA A 340 -5.51 -26.55 16.09
C ALA A 340 -6.34 -27.76 15.67
N GLY A 341 -6.92 -28.47 16.64
CA GLY A 341 -7.83 -29.56 16.33
C GLY A 341 -9.04 -29.01 15.58
N ASP A 342 -9.12 -29.30 14.28
CA ASP A 342 -10.29 -29.85 13.62
C ASP A 342 -10.03 -29.88 12.11
N THR A 343 -10.71 -30.80 11.43
CA THR A 343 -11.01 -30.75 9.99
C THR A 343 -11.90 -29.54 9.67
N ALA A 344 -11.49 -28.34 10.09
CA ALA A 344 -12.18 -27.11 9.76
C ALA A 344 -12.09 -26.94 8.25
N ALA A 345 -13.25 -26.76 7.61
CA ALA A 345 -13.31 -26.21 6.27
C ALA A 345 -12.39 -24.98 6.18
N ASP A 346 -11.76 -24.74 5.03
CA ASP A 346 -11.01 -23.51 4.78
C ASP A 346 -11.80 -22.33 5.38
N PRO A 347 -11.18 -21.50 6.24
CA PRO A 347 -11.91 -20.37 6.82
C PRO A 347 -12.49 -19.56 5.67
N ALA A 348 -13.78 -19.21 5.79
CA ALA A 348 -14.43 -18.39 4.78
C ALA A 348 -13.61 -17.12 4.59
N THR A 349 -13.25 -16.81 3.34
CA THR A 349 -12.43 -15.65 3.03
C THR A 349 -13.11 -14.36 3.46
N GLU A 350 -12.34 -13.43 3.98
CA GLU A 350 -12.80 -12.15 4.50
C GLU A 350 -12.78 -11.09 3.41
N CYS A 351 -13.55 -11.34 2.35
CA CYS A 351 -13.59 -10.55 1.13
C CYS A 351 -15.02 -10.09 0.79
N PRO A 352 -15.20 -8.96 0.08
CA PRO A 352 -16.51 -8.54 -0.39
C PRO A 352 -17.10 -9.55 -1.39
N SER A 353 -18.43 -9.67 -1.39
CA SER A 353 -19.14 -10.51 -2.35
C SER A 353 -18.84 -10.07 -3.78
N GLY A 354 -18.55 -11.04 -4.66
CA GLY A 354 -18.26 -10.79 -6.08
C GLY A 354 -16.79 -10.50 -6.39
N LEU A 355 -15.93 -10.38 -5.38
CA LEU A 355 -14.48 -10.36 -5.57
C LEU A 355 -13.95 -11.80 -5.65
N ALA A 356 -13.14 -12.09 -6.67
CA ALA A 356 -12.43 -13.35 -6.82
C ALA A 356 -11.37 -13.47 -5.71
N CYS A 357 -11.74 -14.16 -4.64
CA CYS A 357 -10.93 -14.25 -3.43
C CYS A 357 -10.82 -15.71 -2.96
N ASN A 358 -9.60 -16.17 -2.70
CA ASN A 358 -9.31 -17.49 -2.13
C ASN A 358 -8.46 -17.37 -0.86
N PHE A 359 -8.24 -18.50 -0.19
CA PHE A 359 -7.42 -18.58 1.01
C PHE A 359 -6.24 -19.52 0.76
N VAL A 360 -5.02 -19.04 0.97
CA VAL A 360 -3.80 -19.86 0.96
C VAL A 360 -3.01 -19.48 2.21
N PRO A 361 -2.98 -20.32 3.25
CA PRO A 361 -2.41 -19.95 4.54
C PRO A 361 -0.92 -19.59 4.44
N ALA A 362 -0.54 -18.50 5.10
CA ALA A 362 0.85 -18.23 5.44
C ALA A 362 1.39 -19.31 6.39
N ALA A 363 2.70 -19.52 6.40
CA ALA A 363 3.31 -20.49 7.30
C ALA A 363 3.31 -19.98 8.75
N TYR A 364 2.73 -20.79 9.64
CA TYR A 364 2.82 -20.61 11.09
C TYR A 364 3.49 -21.82 11.71
N LYS A 365 4.78 -21.69 12.03
CA LYS A 365 5.61 -22.82 12.43
C LYS A 365 6.75 -22.39 13.34
N GLN A 366 7.06 -23.23 14.32
CA GLN A 366 8.24 -23.09 15.16
C GLN A 366 9.51 -23.36 14.33
N ASN A 367 10.42 -22.40 14.32
CA ASN A 367 11.68 -22.41 13.58
C ASN A 367 12.85 -23.00 14.38
N SER A 368 12.69 -23.16 15.70
CA SER A 368 13.63 -23.85 16.59
C SER A 368 13.02 -25.15 17.13
N PRO A 369 13.79 -26.23 17.37
CA PRO A 369 13.26 -27.42 18.03
C PRO A 369 12.97 -27.22 19.54
N THR A 370 13.57 -26.21 20.17
CA THR A 370 13.53 -26.04 21.64
C THR A 370 13.05 -24.66 22.09
N ASP A 371 13.12 -23.65 21.23
CA ASP A 371 12.72 -22.28 21.53
C ASP A 371 11.35 -21.98 20.90
N LYS A 372 10.31 -21.98 21.73
CA LYS A 372 8.93 -21.69 21.31
C LYS A 372 8.70 -20.24 20.88
N SER A 373 9.63 -19.33 21.23
CA SER A 373 9.61 -17.93 20.77
C SER A 373 10.23 -17.74 19.38
N SER A 374 10.86 -18.80 18.86
CA SER A 374 11.37 -18.81 17.49
C SER A 374 10.33 -19.44 16.58
N TYR A 375 9.45 -18.62 16.02
CA TYR A 375 8.43 -19.01 15.04
C TYR A 375 8.22 -17.92 13.99
N GLY A 376 7.42 -18.26 12.98
CA GLY A 376 7.28 -17.49 11.75
C GLY A 376 5.92 -16.87 11.48
N ASN A 377 6.08 -15.69 10.88
CA ASN A 377 5.24 -14.87 10.01
C ASN A 377 4.11 -14.07 10.64
N TYR A 378 3.40 -14.54 11.66
CA TYR A 378 2.33 -13.76 12.28
C TYR A 378 2.11 -14.17 13.73
N ASP A 379 1.34 -13.39 14.50
CA ASP A 379 0.90 -13.73 15.86
C ASP A 379 -0.58 -14.06 15.88
N LEU A 380 -0.97 -15.09 16.65
CA LEU A 380 -2.37 -15.39 16.91
C LEU A 380 -2.97 -14.34 17.85
N ALA A 381 -4.10 -13.77 17.46
CA ALA A 381 -4.82 -12.74 18.19
C ALA A 381 -6.33 -12.83 17.95
N ASP A 382 -7.08 -11.85 18.48
CA ASP A 382 -8.53 -11.76 18.32
C ASP A 382 -8.94 -10.32 17.99
N ARG A 383 -8.29 -9.67 17.02
CA ARG A 383 -8.56 -8.27 16.69
C ARG A 383 -9.90 -8.10 15.96
N PRO A 384 -10.70 -7.05 16.25
CA PRO A 384 -10.55 -6.08 17.33
C PRO A 384 -11.17 -6.54 18.67
N GLY A 385 -11.63 -7.78 18.79
CA GLY A 385 -12.21 -8.38 20.00
C GLY A 385 -11.30 -8.36 21.23
N ASP A 386 -9.98 -8.40 21.05
CA ASP A 386 -8.97 -8.23 22.10
C ASP A 386 -8.76 -6.76 22.53
N GLY A 387 -9.45 -5.81 21.89
CA GLY A 387 -9.35 -4.38 22.14
C GLY A 387 -8.31 -3.65 21.31
N SER A 388 -7.52 -4.34 20.49
CA SER A 388 -6.59 -3.73 19.53
C SER A 388 -7.37 -3.29 18.30
N ALA A 389 -7.68 -1.99 18.21
CA ALA A 389 -8.42 -1.46 17.07
C ALA A 389 -7.59 -1.55 15.78
N ILE A 390 -8.19 -1.98 14.67
CA ILE A 390 -7.60 -1.85 13.34
C ILE A 390 -7.84 -0.41 12.88
N ARG A 391 -6.75 0.34 12.71
CA ARG A 391 -6.74 1.78 12.38
C ARG A 391 -6.20 2.05 10.99
N TYR A 392 -5.35 1.16 10.49
CA TYR A 392 -4.64 1.36 9.23
C TYR A 392 -4.89 0.21 8.26
N ILE A 393 -4.86 0.54 6.98
CA ILE A 393 -4.64 -0.43 5.92
C ILE A 393 -3.34 -0.03 5.23
N VAL A 394 -2.35 -0.93 5.21
CA VAL A 394 -1.03 -0.67 4.65
C VAL A 394 -0.93 -1.29 3.26
N ILE A 395 -0.61 -0.46 2.28
CA ILE A 395 -0.41 -0.80 0.88
C ILE A 395 1.08 -1.02 0.66
N HIS A 396 1.40 -2.22 0.16
CA HIS A 396 2.76 -2.65 -0.17
C HIS A 396 2.85 -3.02 -1.64
N ASP A 397 4.06 -3.05 -2.16
CA ASP A 397 4.38 -3.86 -3.34
C ASP A 397 5.40 -4.94 -3.00
N THR A 398 5.29 -6.07 -3.70
CA THR A 398 6.02 -7.29 -3.31
C THR A 398 7.51 -7.28 -3.67
N GLU A 399 7.98 -6.36 -4.52
CA GLU A 399 9.27 -6.45 -5.22
C GLU A 399 9.50 -7.83 -5.88
N GLY A 400 8.44 -8.42 -6.43
CA GLY A 400 8.40 -9.81 -6.86
C GLY A 400 7.17 -10.22 -7.68
N SER A 401 7.13 -11.50 -8.05
CA SER A 401 5.97 -12.10 -8.72
C SER A 401 4.98 -12.64 -7.69
N TYR A 402 3.71 -12.83 -8.09
CA TYR A 402 2.66 -13.42 -7.24
C TYR A 402 3.09 -14.78 -6.68
N SER A 403 3.59 -15.67 -7.55
CA SER A 403 3.97 -17.02 -7.14
C SER A 403 5.24 -17.06 -6.25
N GLY A 404 6.16 -16.11 -6.44
CA GLY A 404 7.35 -15.98 -5.59
C GLY A 404 6.98 -15.47 -4.20
N SER A 405 6.15 -14.43 -4.15
CA SER A 405 5.65 -13.84 -2.90
C SER A 405 4.85 -14.85 -2.09
N LEU A 406 3.97 -15.63 -2.74
CA LEU A 406 3.22 -16.68 -2.06
C LEU A 406 4.13 -17.75 -1.44
N GLN A 407 5.22 -18.14 -2.13
CA GLN A 407 6.21 -19.08 -1.58
C GLN A 407 6.95 -18.49 -0.38
N GLU A 408 7.32 -17.20 -0.43
CA GLU A 408 7.96 -16.50 0.67
C GLU A 408 7.05 -16.47 1.92
N PHE A 409 5.78 -16.14 1.75
CA PHE A 409 4.82 -16.11 2.86
C PHE A 409 4.47 -17.49 3.42
N GLN A 410 4.70 -18.56 2.63
CA GLN A 410 4.63 -19.95 3.05
C GLN A 410 5.96 -20.48 3.63
N ASN A 411 6.97 -19.63 3.78
CA ASN A 411 8.21 -19.94 4.48
C ASN A 411 8.22 -19.27 5.86
N SER A 412 8.15 -20.05 6.95
CA SER A 412 8.15 -19.51 8.31
C SER A 412 9.47 -18.84 8.71
N THR A 413 10.56 -19.07 7.97
CA THR A 413 11.84 -18.39 8.24
C THR A 413 11.95 -17.05 7.50
N ALA A 414 10.98 -16.69 6.66
CA ALA A 414 10.90 -15.37 6.03
C ALA A 414 10.62 -14.27 7.08
N LEU A 415 9.89 -14.62 8.15
CA LEU A 415 9.49 -13.69 9.22
C LEU A 415 8.71 -12.48 8.69
N ALA A 416 7.97 -12.68 7.60
CA ALA A 416 7.18 -11.65 6.93
C ALA A 416 5.93 -12.28 6.31
N THR A 417 4.78 -11.64 6.49
CA THR A 417 3.55 -11.96 5.73
C THR A 417 2.54 -10.82 5.82
N PRO A 418 1.80 -10.52 4.74
CA PRO A 418 0.62 -9.66 4.78
C PRO A 418 -0.63 -10.47 5.16
N HIS A 419 -1.77 -9.77 5.27
CA HIS A 419 -3.06 -10.47 5.34
C HIS A 419 -3.55 -10.88 3.96
N TYR A 420 -3.26 -10.07 2.93
CA TYR A 420 -3.72 -10.29 1.56
C TYR A 420 -2.60 -10.07 0.55
N LEU A 421 -2.67 -10.79 -0.56
CA LEU A 421 -1.85 -10.61 -1.75
C LEU A 421 -2.78 -10.43 -2.97
N VAL A 422 -2.50 -9.44 -3.81
CA VAL A 422 -3.25 -9.14 -5.02
C VAL A 422 -2.41 -9.45 -6.25
N ARG A 423 -2.92 -10.34 -7.11
CA ARG A 423 -2.29 -10.71 -8.39
C ARG A 423 -2.56 -9.65 -9.45
N SER A 424 -1.54 -9.27 -10.23
CA SER A 424 -1.64 -8.16 -11.17
C SER A 424 -2.49 -8.46 -12.40
N SER A 425 -2.32 -9.67 -12.96
CA SER A 425 -2.89 -10.02 -14.27
C SER A 425 -4.42 -10.06 -14.33
N ASP A 426 -5.08 -10.40 -13.22
CA ASP A 426 -6.53 -10.60 -13.16
C ASP A 426 -7.19 -10.01 -11.90
N GLY A 427 -6.39 -9.41 -11.00
CA GLY A 427 -6.86 -8.89 -9.74
C GLY A 427 -7.36 -9.97 -8.78
N GLN A 428 -6.96 -11.24 -8.91
CA GLN A 428 -7.30 -12.23 -7.88
C GLN A 428 -6.71 -11.80 -6.53
N VAL A 429 -7.52 -11.91 -5.48
CA VAL A 429 -7.10 -11.68 -4.10
C VAL A 429 -6.88 -13.02 -3.40
N THR A 430 -5.76 -13.15 -2.71
CA THR A 430 -5.44 -14.30 -1.87
C THR A 430 -5.30 -13.83 -0.44
N GLN A 431 -6.16 -14.33 0.45
CA GLN A 431 -6.00 -14.12 1.88
C GLN A 431 -5.02 -15.17 2.45
N LEU A 432 -4.05 -14.70 3.25
CA LEU A 432 -3.01 -15.55 3.85
C LEU A 432 -3.14 -15.66 5.37
N VAL A 433 -3.59 -14.59 6.02
CA VAL A 433 -3.77 -14.51 7.48
C VAL A 433 -5.18 -13.97 7.77
N PRO A 434 -5.96 -14.61 8.67
CA PRO A 434 -7.21 -14.04 9.16
C PRO A 434 -6.99 -12.64 9.77
N THR A 435 -7.87 -11.69 9.48
CA THR A 435 -7.73 -10.29 9.93
C THR A 435 -7.75 -10.10 11.45
N LYS A 436 -8.22 -11.11 12.20
CA LYS A 436 -8.13 -11.14 13.66
C LYS A 436 -6.70 -11.35 14.18
N ASP A 437 -5.86 -12.02 13.40
CA ASP A 437 -4.47 -12.33 13.75
C ASP A 437 -3.55 -11.19 13.29
N VAL A 438 -2.34 -11.08 13.85
CA VAL A 438 -1.41 -9.98 13.57
C VAL A 438 -0.36 -10.43 12.55
N ALA A 439 -0.57 -10.14 11.28
CA ALA A 439 0.42 -10.40 10.25
C ALA A 439 1.66 -9.48 10.40
N TRP A 440 2.86 -10.00 10.18
CA TRP A 440 4.11 -9.24 10.28
C TRP A 440 4.49 -8.67 8.92
N HIS A 441 4.07 -7.43 8.62
CA HIS A 441 4.29 -6.80 7.31
C HIS A 441 4.91 -5.40 7.38
N ALA A 442 4.76 -4.67 8.49
CA ALA A 442 5.09 -3.25 8.55
C ALA A 442 6.49 -2.94 9.12
N GLY A 443 7.22 -3.92 9.66
CA GLY A 443 8.49 -3.66 10.34
C GLY A 443 8.35 -2.81 11.61
N ASN A 444 7.11 -2.56 12.06
CA ASN A 444 6.78 -1.85 13.28
C ASN A 444 5.61 -2.57 13.95
N TYR A 445 5.86 -3.20 15.10
CA TYR A 445 4.87 -4.05 15.75
C TYR A 445 3.63 -3.31 16.24
N TYR A 446 3.78 -2.04 16.63
CA TYR A 446 2.64 -1.18 16.93
C TYR A 446 1.72 -1.04 15.70
N VAL A 447 2.30 -0.79 14.53
CA VAL A 447 1.51 -0.69 13.29
C VAL A 447 0.91 -2.05 12.91
N ASN A 448 1.68 -3.15 12.96
CA ASN A 448 1.16 -4.49 12.66
C ASN A 448 -0.07 -4.83 13.51
N THR A 449 -0.04 -4.56 14.82
CA THR A 449 -1.17 -4.81 15.74
C THR A 449 -2.38 -3.93 15.47
N HIS A 450 -2.21 -2.78 14.80
CA HIS A 450 -3.28 -1.86 14.43
C HIS A 450 -3.57 -1.78 12.93
N ALA A 451 -3.05 -2.71 12.12
CA ALA A 451 -3.20 -2.63 10.67
C ALA A 451 -3.58 -3.95 10.00
N ILE A 452 -4.11 -3.80 8.78
CA ILE A 452 -4.19 -4.86 7.77
C ILE A 452 -3.22 -4.52 6.63
N GLY A 453 -2.18 -5.33 6.45
CA GLY A 453 -1.27 -5.26 5.29
C GLY A 453 -1.82 -5.97 4.04
N ILE A 454 -1.67 -5.32 2.89
CA ILE A 454 -2.05 -5.82 1.56
C ILE A 454 -0.85 -5.66 0.61
N GLU A 455 -0.39 -6.79 0.09
CA GLU A 455 0.69 -6.87 -0.89
C GLU A 455 0.15 -6.82 -2.33
N HIS A 456 0.81 -6.05 -3.18
CA HIS A 456 0.47 -5.92 -4.60
C HIS A 456 1.60 -6.49 -5.45
N GLU A 457 1.30 -7.47 -6.30
CA GLU A 457 2.29 -8.02 -7.21
C GLU A 457 2.91 -6.91 -8.07
N GLY A 458 4.24 -6.76 -7.98
CA GLY A 458 4.94 -5.71 -8.68
C GLY A 458 6.32 -5.37 -8.13
N PHE A 459 6.86 -4.27 -8.64
CA PHE A 459 8.15 -3.71 -8.26
C PHE A 459 8.05 -2.18 -8.27
N ALA A 460 8.61 -1.50 -7.27
CA ALA A 460 8.54 -0.04 -7.17
C ALA A 460 9.41 0.69 -8.22
N ILE A 461 10.59 0.16 -8.59
CA ILE A 461 11.55 0.87 -9.50
C ILE A 461 12.24 0.02 -10.57
N SER A 462 12.01 -1.30 -10.61
CA SER A 462 12.74 -2.22 -11.50
C SER A 462 12.25 -2.19 -12.95
N GLY A 463 12.41 -1.05 -13.63
CA GLY A 463 12.07 -0.86 -15.04
C GLY A 463 10.58 -0.74 -15.34
N ALA A 464 9.73 -1.01 -14.35
CA ALA A 464 8.29 -0.80 -14.37
C ALA A 464 7.92 0.66 -14.09
N SER A 465 6.75 1.06 -14.60
CA SER A 465 6.33 2.47 -14.63
C SER A 465 4.89 2.71 -14.16
N TRP A 466 4.11 1.65 -13.97
CA TRP A 466 2.72 1.69 -13.51
C TRP A 466 2.25 0.31 -13.04
N TYR A 467 1.19 0.27 -12.23
CA TYR A 467 0.53 -0.97 -11.77
C TYR A 467 -0.74 -1.25 -12.59
N ASP A 468 -1.05 -2.51 -12.85
CA ASP A 468 -2.15 -2.92 -13.72
C ASP A 468 -3.54 -2.55 -13.12
N GLU A 469 -4.49 -2.14 -13.96
CA GLU A 469 -5.79 -1.61 -13.50
C GLU A 469 -6.62 -2.65 -12.73
N SER A 470 -6.58 -3.91 -13.15
CA SER A 470 -7.30 -5.00 -12.49
C SER A 470 -6.89 -5.18 -11.02
N LEU A 471 -5.61 -4.95 -10.72
CA LEU A 471 -5.06 -4.98 -9.36
C LEU A 471 -5.54 -3.78 -8.55
N TYR A 472 -5.49 -2.57 -9.10
CA TYR A 472 -6.03 -1.38 -8.42
C TYR A 472 -7.51 -1.54 -8.06
N GLU A 473 -8.35 -1.98 -9.01
CA GLU A 473 -9.78 -2.17 -8.80
C GLU A 473 -10.10 -3.24 -7.75
N SER A 474 -9.37 -4.37 -7.76
CA SER A 474 -9.54 -5.44 -6.76
C SER A 474 -9.10 -5.01 -5.38
N SER A 475 -7.94 -4.36 -5.30
CA SER A 475 -7.42 -3.81 -4.06
C SER A 475 -8.39 -2.77 -3.50
N ALA A 476 -8.87 -1.83 -4.31
CA ALA A 476 -9.83 -0.83 -3.87
C ALA A 476 -11.15 -1.46 -3.39
N ALA A 477 -11.65 -2.50 -4.07
CA ALA A 477 -12.83 -3.23 -3.61
C ALA A 477 -12.61 -3.89 -2.23
N LEU A 478 -11.46 -4.53 -2.03
CA LEU A 478 -11.07 -5.12 -0.75
C LEU A 478 -10.92 -4.05 0.33
N VAL A 479 -10.21 -2.95 0.06
CA VAL A 479 -9.99 -1.87 1.02
C VAL A 479 -11.29 -1.21 1.43
N ARG A 480 -12.23 -0.92 0.52
CA ARG A 480 -13.56 -0.39 0.89
C ARG A 480 -14.31 -1.35 1.83
N TYR A 481 -14.21 -2.65 1.58
CA TYR A 481 -14.83 -3.67 2.44
C TYR A 481 -14.20 -3.71 3.84
N LEU A 482 -12.86 -3.75 3.91
CA LEU A 482 -12.13 -3.77 5.18
C LEU A 482 -12.33 -2.47 5.96
N ALA A 483 -12.32 -1.34 5.28
CA ALA A 483 -12.56 -0.03 5.86
C ALA A 483 -13.96 0.06 6.48
N ALA A 484 -14.99 -0.40 5.77
CA ALA A 484 -16.34 -0.49 6.30
C ALA A 484 -16.44 -1.47 7.48
N ARG A 485 -15.75 -2.62 7.41
CA ARG A 485 -15.76 -3.64 8.47
C ARG A 485 -15.11 -3.16 9.77
N PHE A 486 -14.01 -2.42 9.67
CA PHE A 486 -13.21 -2.00 10.83
C PHE A 486 -13.35 -0.51 11.18
N ASN A 487 -14.21 0.21 10.47
CA ASN A 487 -14.42 1.66 10.62
C ASN A 487 -13.10 2.46 10.43
N VAL A 488 -12.33 2.07 9.41
CA VAL A 488 -11.12 2.78 8.98
C VAL A 488 -11.54 3.87 7.98
N PRO A 489 -11.22 5.16 8.22
CA PRO A 489 -11.48 6.21 7.26
C PRO A 489 -10.76 5.98 5.92
N LEU A 490 -11.42 6.30 4.81
CA LEU A 490 -10.83 6.25 3.47
C LEU A 490 -10.11 7.58 3.18
N ASP A 491 -8.98 7.80 3.84
CA ASP A 491 -8.09 8.93 3.65
C ASP A 491 -6.61 8.49 3.75
N ARG A 492 -5.66 9.36 3.43
CA ARG A 492 -4.21 9.04 3.49
C ARG A 492 -3.59 9.19 4.89
N ALA A 493 -4.39 9.46 5.91
CA ALA A 493 -3.96 9.29 7.31
C ALA A 493 -4.17 7.84 7.79
N HIS A 494 -5.04 7.07 7.12
CA HIS A 494 -5.42 5.71 7.53
C HIS A 494 -5.18 4.64 6.46
N ILE A 495 -5.32 4.97 5.18
CA ILE A 495 -4.85 4.16 4.07
C ILE A 495 -3.44 4.61 3.77
N ILE A 496 -2.43 3.83 4.17
CA ILE A 496 -1.04 4.24 4.19
C ILE A 496 -0.17 3.34 3.30
N GLY A 497 0.91 3.87 2.72
CA GLY A 497 1.97 3.05 2.14
C GLY A 497 2.89 2.51 3.25
N HIS A 498 3.77 1.55 2.92
CA HIS A 498 4.82 1.14 3.87
C HIS A 498 5.85 2.27 4.06
N ASP A 499 6.04 3.10 3.04
CA ASP A 499 6.79 4.35 3.08
C ASP A 499 6.30 5.34 4.15
N ASP A 500 5.01 5.34 4.49
CA ASP A 500 4.41 6.15 5.57
C ASP A 500 4.70 5.58 6.98
N VAL A 501 5.12 4.32 7.12
CA VAL A 501 5.25 3.66 8.43
C VAL A 501 6.49 4.18 9.18
N PRO A 502 6.37 4.60 10.46
CA PRO A 502 7.53 5.03 11.23
C PRO A 502 8.45 3.86 11.57
N ALA A 503 9.74 4.15 11.68
CA ALA A 503 10.66 3.25 12.36
C ALA A 503 10.25 3.05 13.82
N PRO A 504 10.33 1.84 14.39
CA PRO A 504 9.96 1.62 15.78
C PRO A 504 10.93 2.27 16.77
N GLN A 505 12.23 2.31 16.45
CA GLN A 505 13.31 2.97 17.20
C GLN A 505 14.40 3.48 16.25
N VAL A 506 15.34 4.26 16.79
CA VAL A 506 16.48 4.84 16.04
C VAL A 506 17.26 3.79 15.25
N ALA A 507 17.52 2.62 15.84
CA ALA A 507 18.32 1.57 15.21
C ALA A 507 17.69 0.97 13.94
N GLN A 508 16.39 1.16 13.73
CA GLN A 508 15.65 0.66 12.57
C GLN A 508 15.39 1.74 11.52
N LEU A 509 15.74 3.02 11.78
CA LEU A 509 15.46 4.13 10.87
C LEU A 509 15.95 3.87 9.43
N ALA A 510 17.22 3.48 9.29
CA ALA A 510 17.82 3.24 7.98
C ALA A 510 17.29 2.00 7.24
N GLY A 511 16.66 1.07 7.97
CA GLY A 511 16.12 -0.18 7.41
C GLY A 511 14.62 -0.13 7.10
N MET A 512 13.96 1.02 7.28
CA MET A 512 12.55 1.14 6.97
C MET A 512 12.29 1.19 5.47
N HIS A 513 11.16 0.62 5.11
CA HIS A 513 10.71 0.42 3.74
C HIS A 513 10.20 1.70 3.07
N TRP A 514 10.11 1.66 1.75
CA TRP A 514 9.74 2.79 0.89
C TRP A 514 8.74 2.40 -0.22
N ASP A 515 8.23 1.18 -0.22
CA ASP A 515 7.12 0.74 -1.06
C ASP A 515 5.78 1.40 -0.63
N PRO A 516 4.83 1.61 -1.55
CA PRO A 516 4.78 1.14 -2.94
C PRO A 516 5.57 2.02 -3.94
N GLY A 517 6.33 2.99 -3.44
CA GLY A 517 7.27 3.79 -4.20
C GLY A 517 6.67 4.93 -5.03
N PRO A 518 7.50 5.59 -5.86
CA PRO A 518 7.17 6.87 -6.49
C PRO A 518 6.12 6.79 -7.61
N TYR A 519 5.80 5.58 -8.08
CA TYR A 519 4.95 5.36 -9.26
C TYR A 519 3.61 4.69 -8.94
N TRP A 520 3.28 4.50 -7.66
CA TRP A 520 1.93 4.16 -7.24
C TRP A 520 1.01 5.39 -7.36
N ASP A 521 0.01 5.32 -8.22
CA ASP A 521 -0.93 6.42 -8.49
C ASP A 521 -1.97 6.51 -7.36
N TRP A 522 -1.55 7.15 -6.26
CA TRP A 522 -2.42 7.38 -5.11
C TRP A 522 -3.70 8.14 -5.47
N ALA A 523 -3.67 9.09 -6.41
CA ALA A 523 -4.87 9.84 -6.78
C ALA A 523 -5.91 8.92 -7.43
N HIS A 524 -5.50 8.10 -8.40
CA HIS A 524 -6.38 7.10 -9.01
C HIS A 524 -6.85 6.06 -8.00
N TYR A 525 -5.97 5.59 -7.12
CA TYR A 525 -6.36 4.62 -6.10
C TYR A 525 -7.43 5.19 -5.16
N MET A 526 -7.27 6.43 -4.70
CA MET A 526 -8.25 7.13 -3.87
C MET A 526 -9.59 7.38 -4.60
N ASP A 527 -9.57 7.64 -5.91
CA ASP A 527 -10.77 7.70 -6.74
C ASP A 527 -11.54 6.36 -6.73
N LEU A 528 -10.84 5.24 -6.90
CA LEU A 528 -11.44 3.89 -6.86
C LEU A 528 -11.96 3.49 -5.48
N LEU A 529 -11.38 4.06 -4.41
CA LEU A 529 -11.89 3.92 -3.05
C LEU A 529 -13.19 4.71 -2.83
N GLY A 530 -13.53 5.66 -3.71
CA GLY A 530 -14.67 6.56 -3.55
C GLY A 530 -14.36 7.75 -2.64
N ALA A 531 -13.07 8.06 -2.45
CA ALA A 531 -12.58 9.20 -1.68
C ALA A 531 -11.62 10.04 -2.54
N PRO A 532 -12.09 10.59 -3.69
CA PRO A 532 -11.26 11.27 -4.66
C PRO A 532 -10.55 12.49 -4.05
N LEU A 533 -9.31 12.71 -4.47
CA LEU A 533 -8.52 13.89 -4.09
C LEU A 533 -8.87 15.08 -5.00
N GLY A 534 -8.53 16.29 -4.55
CA GLY A 534 -8.48 17.47 -5.42
C GLY A 534 -9.76 18.33 -5.47
N ALA A 535 -10.67 18.17 -4.52
CA ALA A 535 -11.90 18.96 -4.40
C ALA A 535 -11.65 20.47 -4.23
N GLY A 536 -10.46 20.87 -3.75
CA GLY A 536 -10.04 22.27 -3.62
C GLY A 536 -8.73 22.61 -4.34
N ARG A 537 -8.38 21.87 -5.42
CA ARG A 537 -7.26 22.21 -6.31
C ARG A 537 -7.37 23.65 -6.84
N GLY A 538 -6.25 24.36 -6.87
CA GLY A 538 -6.18 25.76 -7.34
C GLY A 538 -6.61 26.79 -6.29
N GLY A 539 -6.95 26.35 -5.06
CA GLY A 539 -7.07 27.25 -3.92
C GLY A 539 -5.72 27.83 -3.51
N THR A 540 -5.75 28.99 -2.84
CA THR A 540 -4.52 29.66 -2.38
C THR A 540 -4.16 29.16 -0.98
N PRO A 541 -3.00 28.50 -0.79
CA PRO A 541 -2.54 28.10 0.54
C PRO A 541 -2.40 29.33 1.45
N VAL A 542 -2.68 29.17 2.74
CA VAL A 542 -2.55 30.23 3.75
C VAL A 542 -1.71 29.72 4.91
N VAL A 543 -0.81 30.56 5.43
CA VAL A 543 0.04 30.21 6.58
C VAL A 543 -0.83 29.87 7.79
N GLY A 544 -0.54 28.75 8.44
CA GLY A 544 -1.35 28.19 9.53
C GLY A 544 -2.60 27.41 9.07
N GLY A 545 -2.90 27.42 7.76
CA GLY A 545 -3.83 26.51 7.12
C GLY A 545 -3.18 25.15 6.83
N GLU A 546 -3.87 24.35 6.02
CA GLU A 546 -3.44 23.02 5.60
C GLU A 546 -3.39 22.92 4.08
N VAL A 547 -2.58 22.00 3.60
CA VAL A 547 -2.52 21.59 2.20
C VAL A 547 -2.38 20.08 2.13
N THR A 548 -3.16 19.45 1.25
CA THR A 548 -2.98 18.07 0.84
C THR A 548 -2.18 18.04 -0.45
N ILE A 549 -1.09 17.30 -0.49
CA ILE A 549 -0.24 17.19 -1.68
C ILE A 549 -1.03 16.49 -2.78
N ASP A 550 -1.04 17.07 -3.98
CA ASP A 550 -1.86 16.54 -5.07
C ASP A 550 -1.30 16.95 -6.45
N PRO A 551 -0.04 16.60 -6.78
CA PRO A 551 0.50 16.83 -8.11
C PRO A 551 -0.27 15.99 -9.14
N PRO A 552 -0.53 16.51 -10.35
CA PRO A 552 -1.12 15.72 -11.41
C PRO A 552 -0.22 14.53 -11.78
N PHE A 553 -0.76 13.30 -11.79
CA PHE A 553 -0.05 12.11 -12.26
C PHE A 553 -0.01 12.07 -13.81
N THR A 554 0.65 13.05 -14.41
CA THR A 554 0.81 13.25 -15.87
C THR A 554 2.20 13.78 -16.19
N SER A 555 2.49 14.05 -17.46
CA SER A 555 3.76 14.64 -17.90
C SER A 555 4.06 16.04 -17.33
N VAL A 556 3.09 16.65 -16.65
CA VAL A 556 3.29 17.89 -15.87
C VAL A 556 4.11 17.66 -14.59
N ASN A 557 4.10 16.44 -14.03
CA ASN A 557 4.86 16.07 -12.83
C ASN A 557 5.76 14.84 -13.09
N GLU A 558 6.90 15.05 -13.76
CA GLU A 558 7.93 14.02 -13.98
C GLU A 558 9.25 14.41 -13.30
N PRO A 559 9.30 14.43 -11.95
CA PRO A 559 10.54 14.73 -11.24
C PRO A 559 11.65 13.74 -11.60
N ALA A 560 12.91 14.21 -11.64
CA ALA A 560 14.04 13.32 -11.89
C ALA A 560 14.22 12.33 -10.73
N VAL A 561 14.28 11.04 -11.03
CA VAL A 561 14.51 9.95 -10.08
C VAL A 561 15.74 9.13 -10.50
N THR A 562 16.49 8.62 -9.54
CA THR A 562 17.68 7.77 -9.70
C THR A 562 17.53 6.48 -8.90
N GLY A 563 18.38 5.49 -9.17
CA GLY A 563 18.31 4.16 -8.58
C GLY A 563 17.71 3.10 -9.51
N CYS A 564 17.34 3.48 -10.73
CA CYS A 564 16.89 2.55 -11.77
C CYS A 564 18.06 1.95 -12.55
N LYS A 565 17.78 0.97 -13.41
CA LYS A 565 18.75 0.42 -14.37
C LYS A 565 18.13 0.43 -15.78
N PRO A 566 18.62 1.27 -16.72
CA PRO A 566 19.71 2.26 -16.56
C PRO A 566 19.34 3.42 -15.60
N ASP A 567 20.37 4.13 -15.12
CA ASP A 567 20.27 5.31 -14.26
C ASP A 567 20.66 6.58 -15.06
N PRO A 568 19.97 7.73 -14.94
CA PRO A 568 18.76 7.97 -14.14
C PRO A 568 17.55 7.15 -14.61
N CYS A 569 16.54 7.05 -13.74
CA CYS A 569 15.23 6.52 -14.12
C CYS A 569 14.68 7.27 -15.33
N LYS A 570 13.93 6.57 -16.18
CA LYS A 570 13.25 7.23 -17.29
C LYS A 570 12.21 8.21 -16.73
N ALA A 571 12.16 9.41 -17.32
CA ALA A 571 11.15 10.40 -16.98
C ALA A 571 9.75 9.82 -17.19
N GLN A 572 8.93 9.92 -16.14
CA GLN A 572 7.55 9.45 -16.10
C GLN A 572 6.81 10.12 -14.93
N PRO A 573 5.47 10.13 -14.94
CA PRO A 573 4.69 10.70 -13.86
C PRO A 573 5.03 10.06 -12.51
N ALA A 574 5.08 10.89 -11.46
CA ALA A 574 5.32 10.44 -10.09
C ALA A 574 4.27 10.96 -9.12
N ASN A 575 4.12 10.29 -7.99
CA ASN A 575 3.14 10.57 -6.95
C ASN A 575 3.64 11.54 -5.86
N PHE A 576 4.67 12.34 -6.14
CA PHE A 576 5.26 13.21 -5.13
C PHE A 576 5.76 14.54 -5.72
N VAL A 577 5.98 15.49 -4.81
CA VAL A 577 6.75 16.72 -5.08
C VAL A 577 8.03 16.72 -4.25
N TYR A 578 9.12 17.23 -4.82
CA TYR A 578 10.36 17.41 -4.06
C TYR A 578 10.27 18.59 -3.09
N LEU A 579 10.85 18.40 -1.91
CA LEU A 579 10.99 19.38 -0.86
C LEU A 579 12.39 20.00 -0.88
N ARG A 580 12.43 21.32 -0.74
CA ARG A 580 13.64 22.13 -0.83
C ARG A 580 13.82 23.03 0.38
N THR A 581 15.06 23.43 0.60
CA THR A 581 15.47 24.31 1.71
C THR A 581 15.01 25.77 1.56
N SER A 582 14.67 26.22 0.34
CA SER A 582 14.14 27.57 0.07
C SER A 582 13.27 27.57 -1.19
N PRO A 583 12.46 28.62 -1.46
CA PRO A 583 11.51 28.67 -2.58
C PRO A 583 12.23 28.93 -3.92
N SER A 584 13.02 27.96 -4.37
CA SER A 584 13.78 28.00 -5.61
C SER A 584 14.02 26.59 -6.13
N ALA A 585 13.87 26.40 -7.44
CA ALA A 585 14.12 25.12 -8.11
C ALA A 585 15.58 24.67 -8.03
N THR A 586 16.51 25.59 -7.75
CA THR A 586 17.95 25.29 -7.56
C THR A 586 18.36 25.17 -6.09
N ALA A 587 17.44 25.42 -5.15
CA ALA A 587 17.73 25.20 -3.74
C ALA A 587 17.99 23.71 -3.47
N PRO A 588 18.93 23.37 -2.58
CA PRO A 588 19.17 21.99 -2.19
C PRO A 588 17.88 21.28 -1.77
N LEU A 589 17.77 20.01 -2.16
CA LEU A 589 16.76 19.09 -1.61
C LEU A 589 16.90 19.02 -0.09
N LEU A 590 15.78 18.82 0.58
CA LEU A 590 15.73 18.77 2.03
C LEU A 590 16.59 17.63 2.56
N LYS A 591 17.36 17.86 3.61
CA LYS A 591 18.13 16.80 4.28
C LYS A 591 17.52 16.50 5.64
N ASP A 592 17.58 15.24 6.01
CA ASP A 592 17.27 14.71 7.32
C ASP A 592 18.58 14.35 8.03
N ALA A 593 18.92 15.14 9.04
CA ALA A 593 20.15 14.96 9.81
C ALA A 593 20.12 13.69 10.68
N VAL A 594 18.95 13.22 11.11
CA VAL A 594 18.81 12.01 11.91
C VAL A 594 19.03 10.79 11.03
N MET A 595 18.37 10.72 9.86
CA MET A 595 18.58 9.66 8.87
C MET A 595 20.03 9.63 8.37
N ALA A 596 20.60 10.78 8.02
CA ALA A 596 22.00 10.88 7.62
C ALA A 596 22.96 10.42 8.74
N GLY A 597 22.62 10.70 10.00
CA GLY A 597 23.35 10.22 11.17
C GLY A 597 23.32 8.69 11.34
N GLN A 598 22.31 8.02 10.79
CA GLN A 598 22.22 6.55 10.70
C GLN A 598 22.86 5.99 9.42
N GLY A 599 23.51 6.83 8.61
CA GLY A 599 24.13 6.42 7.34
C GLY A 599 23.13 6.19 6.20
N ALA A 600 21.85 6.54 6.40
CA ALA A 600 20.86 6.48 5.34
C ALA A 600 21.07 7.64 4.37
N GLN A 601 20.70 7.41 3.11
CA GLN A 601 20.73 8.46 2.10
C GLN A 601 19.63 9.50 2.37
N SER A 602 19.95 10.77 2.15
CA SER A 602 19.02 11.87 2.37
C SER A 602 19.34 13.11 1.52
N GLY A 603 18.30 13.80 1.06
CA GLY A 603 18.37 14.98 0.21
C GLY A 603 18.96 14.67 -1.16
N SER A 604 18.37 13.69 -1.84
CA SER A 604 18.86 13.12 -3.08
C SER A 604 17.72 12.70 -4.01
N THR A 605 18.03 12.49 -5.28
CA THR A 605 17.06 12.01 -6.25
C THR A 605 16.90 10.49 -6.24
N GLN A 606 17.46 9.74 -5.29
CA GLN A 606 17.26 8.29 -5.26
C GLN A 606 15.82 7.95 -4.91
N ALA A 607 15.24 6.96 -5.56
CA ALA A 607 13.86 6.56 -5.33
C ALA A 607 13.59 6.24 -3.85
N ALA A 608 14.48 5.45 -3.23
CA ALA A 608 14.39 5.03 -1.83
C ALA A 608 14.64 6.16 -0.80
N ASP A 609 15.09 7.34 -1.22
CA ASP A 609 15.25 8.48 -0.32
C ASP A 609 13.89 9.15 -0.06
N VAL A 610 13.19 8.75 1.00
CA VAL A 610 11.88 9.32 1.33
C VAL A 610 11.98 10.71 1.99
N THR A 611 13.18 11.18 2.36
CA THR A 611 13.36 12.31 3.29
C THR A 611 13.03 13.68 2.70
N ASP A 612 12.95 13.78 1.38
CA ASP A 612 12.74 15.01 0.62
C ASP A 612 11.52 14.97 -0.30
N LYS A 613 10.59 14.05 -0.05
CA LYS A 613 9.39 13.84 -0.88
C LYS A 613 8.12 13.98 -0.06
N ALA A 614 7.23 14.87 -0.49
CA ALA A 614 5.85 14.91 0.01
C ALA A 614 4.94 14.18 -1.00
N VAL A 615 4.19 13.19 -0.55
CA VAL A 615 3.48 12.22 -1.41
C VAL A 615 2.00 12.58 -1.56
N THR A 616 1.43 12.32 -2.73
CA THR A 616 0.03 12.54 -3.07
C THR A 616 -0.92 12.03 -2.00
N GLY A 617 -1.82 12.92 -1.58
CA GLY A 617 -2.83 12.75 -0.56
C GLY A 617 -2.36 12.95 0.89
N GLN A 618 -1.05 13.08 1.15
CA GLN A 618 -0.57 13.48 2.48
C GLN A 618 -0.92 14.94 2.78
N THR A 619 -1.36 15.22 4.01
CA THR A 619 -1.76 16.57 4.44
C THR A 619 -0.78 17.16 5.44
N PHE A 620 -0.40 18.42 5.23
CA PHE A 620 0.57 19.15 6.05
C PHE A 620 0.07 20.56 6.41
N ALA A 621 0.54 21.08 7.54
CA ALA A 621 0.31 22.48 7.90
C ALA A 621 1.22 23.41 7.10
N VAL A 622 0.67 24.51 6.60
CA VAL A 622 1.38 25.50 5.78
C VAL A 622 2.23 26.41 6.67
N ALA A 623 3.54 26.43 6.42
CA ALA A 623 4.56 27.19 7.14
C ALA A 623 5.00 28.49 6.42
N GLY A 624 4.60 28.68 5.16
CA GLY A 624 4.98 29.84 4.34
C GLY A 624 4.39 29.77 2.93
N VAL A 625 4.26 30.91 2.27
CA VAL A 625 3.85 31.00 0.85
C VAL A 625 4.66 32.12 0.19
N GLN A 626 5.25 31.86 -0.98
CA GLN A 626 6.02 32.84 -1.74
C GLN A 626 5.88 32.59 -3.25
N GLY A 627 5.04 33.39 -3.91
CA GLY A 627 4.73 33.18 -5.33
C GLY A 627 4.12 31.79 -5.53
N ASP A 628 4.66 31.02 -6.48
CA ASP A 628 4.27 29.64 -6.74
C ASP A 628 4.83 28.63 -5.73
N TRP A 629 5.57 29.06 -4.70
CA TRP A 629 6.16 28.16 -3.72
C TRP A 629 5.32 28.11 -2.43
N THR A 630 5.07 26.89 -1.96
CA THR A 630 4.40 26.63 -0.68
C THR A 630 5.38 25.96 0.28
N ALA A 631 5.48 26.48 1.50
CA ALA A 631 6.25 25.88 2.58
C ALA A 631 5.33 25.10 3.52
N ILE A 632 5.76 23.93 3.94
CA ILE A 632 5.09 23.08 4.94
C ILE A 632 6.01 22.83 6.14
N TRP A 633 5.43 22.54 7.30
CA TRP A 633 6.17 21.96 8.42
C TRP A 633 6.39 20.48 8.15
N TYR A 634 7.65 20.05 8.17
CA TYR A 634 8.06 18.72 7.76
C TYR A 634 9.36 18.33 8.48
N GLY A 635 9.37 17.22 9.21
CA GLY A 635 10.58 16.67 9.83
C GLY A 635 11.28 17.61 10.83
N GLY A 636 10.54 18.45 11.54
CA GLY A 636 11.10 19.44 12.46
C GLY A 636 11.66 20.69 11.76
N GLN A 637 11.41 20.87 10.46
CA GLN A 637 11.93 21.98 9.66
C GLN A 637 10.88 22.56 8.71
N LYS A 638 11.18 23.72 8.12
CA LYS A 638 10.38 24.33 7.06
C LYS A 638 10.87 23.82 5.71
N ALA A 639 9.96 23.24 4.92
CA ALA A 639 10.28 22.64 3.64
C ALA A 639 9.43 23.24 2.52
N TRP A 640 10.04 23.58 1.38
CA TRP A 640 9.37 24.26 0.27
C TRP A 640 9.18 23.32 -0.93
N PHE A 641 7.98 23.31 -1.50
CA PHE A 641 7.71 22.66 -2.79
C PHE A 641 7.16 23.67 -3.80
N ASP A 642 7.39 23.36 -5.08
CA ASP A 642 6.83 24.12 -6.20
C ASP A 642 5.34 23.76 -6.36
N ASN A 643 4.49 24.77 -6.32
CA ASN A 643 3.03 24.67 -6.36
C ASN A 643 2.45 25.67 -7.39
N PRO A 644 2.76 25.50 -8.69
CA PRO A 644 2.45 26.47 -9.72
C PRO A 644 0.95 26.76 -9.80
N GLY A 645 0.57 27.99 -9.50
CA GLY A 645 -0.83 28.43 -9.46
C GLY A 645 -1.72 27.64 -8.49
N GLY A 646 -1.13 27.05 -7.43
CA GLY A 646 -1.87 26.26 -6.43
C GLY A 646 -2.37 24.90 -6.94
N ARG A 647 -1.79 24.36 -8.02
CA ARG A 647 -2.31 23.16 -8.70
C ARG A 647 -1.71 21.84 -8.23
N PHE A 648 -0.64 21.87 -7.42
CA PHE A 648 0.05 20.67 -6.93
C PHE A 648 -0.32 20.38 -5.46
N ALA A 649 -1.25 21.15 -4.91
CA ALA A 649 -1.85 20.90 -3.61
C ALA A 649 -3.33 21.28 -3.60
N ASP A 650 -4.09 20.54 -2.82
CA ASP A 650 -5.47 20.81 -2.48
C ASP A 650 -5.53 21.57 -1.14
N THR A 651 -6.34 22.63 -1.08
CA THR A 651 -6.60 23.42 0.14
C THR A 651 -7.94 23.09 0.81
N GLY A 652 -8.66 22.12 0.26
CA GLY A 652 -9.85 21.52 0.84
C GLY A 652 -9.55 20.68 2.09
N PRO A 653 -10.59 20.14 2.72
CA PRO A 653 -10.42 19.34 3.93
C PRO A 653 -9.61 18.06 3.66
N GLY A 654 -8.37 18.00 4.14
CA GLY A 654 -7.39 16.95 3.87
C GLY A 654 -7.42 15.74 4.82
N GLY A 655 -8.57 15.43 5.42
CA GLY A 655 -8.71 14.34 6.41
C GLY A 655 -8.09 14.64 7.79
N THR A 656 -7.40 15.77 7.96
CA THR A 656 -6.84 16.19 9.25
C THR A 656 -7.94 16.34 10.30
N ARG A 657 -7.76 15.67 11.44
CA ARG A 657 -8.66 15.82 12.61
C ARG A 657 -8.22 16.98 13.49
N HIS A 658 -6.92 17.08 13.72
CA HIS A 658 -6.32 18.08 14.60
C HIS A 658 -5.08 18.71 13.98
N LEU A 659 -4.81 19.94 14.38
CA LEU A 659 -3.48 20.53 14.30
C LEU A 659 -2.86 20.53 15.68
N VAL A 660 -1.66 19.96 15.81
CA VAL A 660 -0.91 19.92 17.07
C VAL A 660 0.31 20.83 17.02
N THR A 661 0.59 21.51 18.12
CA THR A 661 1.78 22.36 18.33
C THR A 661 2.33 22.11 19.73
N PRO A 662 3.65 22.24 19.97
CA PRO A 662 4.21 22.21 21.31
C PRO A 662 3.43 23.08 22.30
N ALA A 663 3.14 22.55 23.49
CA ALA A 663 2.38 23.26 24.52
C ALA A 663 3.17 24.41 25.18
N GLY A 664 4.50 24.42 25.00
CA GLY A 664 5.41 25.42 25.54
C GLY A 664 6.57 25.73 24.61
N THR A 665 7.65 26.28 25.17
CA THR A 665 8.86 26.65 24.41
C THR A 665 9.87 25.52 24.23
N GLN A 666 9.66 24.39 24.93
CA GLN A 666 10.50 23.21 24.80
C GLN A 666 10.16 22.44 23.53
N ALA A 667 11.18 21.90 22.88
CA ALA A 667 10.98 21.03 21.72
C ALA A 667 10.36 19.70 22.16
N VAL A 668 9.37 19.22 21.41
CA VAL A 668 8.62 18.00 21.75
C VAL A 668 9.25 16.79 21.05
N PRO A 669 9.61 15.72 21.78
CA PRO A 669 10.16 14.51 21.16
C PRO A 669 9.13 13.76 20.31
N VAL A 670 9.58 13.18 19.19
CA VAL A 670 8.77 12.32 18.33
C VAL A 670 9.13 10.86 18.55
N TYR A 671 8.12 10.01 18.66
CA TYR A 671 8.22 8.58 18.89
C TYR A 671 7.76 7.81 17.65
N GLY A 672 8.32 6.62 17.44
CA GLY A 672 7.93 5.72 16.35
C GLY A 672 6.75 4.81 16.67
N ARG A 673 6.34 4.77 17.95
CA ARG A 673 5.31 3.89 18.50
C ARG A 673 4.63 4.57 19.68
N ALA A 674 3.35 4.30 19.90
CA ALA A 674 2.62 4.71 21.09
C ALA A 674 2.60 3.57 22.14
N TYR A 675 3.78 3.18 22.62
CA TYR A 675 3.91 2.10 23.61
C TYR A 675 3.61 2.58 25.04
N PRO A 676 3.06 1.69 25.90
CA PRO A 676 2.64 2.05 27.25
C PRO A 676 3.85 2.21 28.19
N GLU A 677 3.68 3.05 29.20
CA GLU A 677 4.67 3.19 30.27
C GLU A 677 4.87 1.88 31.05
N ALA A 678 6.05 1.68 31.63
CA ALA A 678 6.41 0.43 32.30
C ALA A 678 5.47 0.04 33.45
N SER A 679 4.83 1.01 34.10
CA SER A 679 3.85 0.79 35.17
C SER A 679 2.54 0.16 34.70
N ALA A 680 2.23 0.20 33.40
CA ALA A 680 1.03 -0.41 32.83
C ALA A 680 1.14 -1.94 32.73
N TYR A 681 2.35 -2.50 32.73
CA TYR A 681 2.57 -3.93 32.53
C TYR A 681 2.17 -4.73 33.76
N PRO A 682 1.27 -5.73 33.63
CA PRO A 682 0.92 -6.63 34.72
C PRO A 682 2.13 -7.35 35.30
N ALA A 683 2.08 -7.69 36.59
CA ALA A 683 3.21 -8.30 37.31
C ALA A 683 3.79 -9.56 36.62
N VAL A 684 2.93 -10.37 35.97
CA VAL A 684 3.33 -11.58 35.23
C VAL A 684 4.25 -11.29 34.03
N ILE A 685 4.11 -10.11 33.42
CA ILE A 685 4.90 -9.68 32.25
C ILE A 685 5.65 -8.35 32.49
N ALA A 686 5.84 -7.94 33.75
CA ALA A 686 6.54 -6.69 34.09
C ALA A 686 8.02 -6.68 33.64
N SER A 687 8.61 -7.84 33.36
CA SER A 687 9.94 -7.96 32.76
C SER A 687 9.96 -7.55 31.28
N VAL A 688 8.84 -7.66 30.56
CA VAL A 688 8.71 -7.28 29.14
C VAL A 688 8.99 -5.79 28.97
N ALA A 689 8.45 -4.95 29.86
CA ALA A 689 8.71 -3.50 29.90
C ALA A 689 10.19 -3.11 30.03
N LYS A 690 11.05 -4.04 30.49
CA LYS A 690 12.49 -3.83 30.68
C LYS A 690 13.31 -4.26 29.46
N LYS A 691 12.71 -4.96 28.50
CA LYS A 691 13.40 -5.35 27.26
C LYS A 691 13.69 -4.09 26.43
N SER A 692 14.86 -4.02 25.80
CA SER A 692 15.29 -2.85 25.00
C SER A 692 14.35 -2.56 23.82
N ASN A 693 13.78 -3.59 23.23
CA ASN A 693 12.78 -3.48 22.16
C ASN A 693 11.44 -2.87 22.62
N GLN A 694 11.17 -2.84 23.93
CA GLN A 694 9.94 -2.30 24.54
C GLN A 694 10.16 -0.93 25.20
N ALA A 695 11.40 -0.44 25.27
CA ALA A 695 11.68 0.87 25.84
C ALA A 695 10.97 1.97 25.05
N VAL A 696 10.32 2.90 25.77
CA VAL A 696 9.68 4.08 25.20
C VAL A 696 10.76 5.15 24.97
N THR A 697 11.38 5.11 23.80
CA THR A 697 12.46 6.00 23.40
C THR A 697 12.07 6.84 22.17
N PRO A 698 12.46 8.13 22.13
CA PRO A 698 12.21 8.97 20.96
C PRO A 698 13.12 8.58 19.80
N LEU A 699 12.71 8.92 18.57
CA LEU A 699 13.45 8.64 17.34
C LEU A 699 14.62 9.60 17.07
N GLY A 700 14.99 10.43 18.05
CA GLY A 700 16.00 11.49 17.86
C GLY A 700 15.47 12.75 17.17
N TYR A 701 14.21 12.74 16.73
CA TYR A 701 13.51 13.91 16.20
C TYR A 701 12.82 14.71 17.29
N THR A 702 12.69 16.02 17.04
CA THR A 702 11.89 16.91 17.88
C THR A 702 11.07 17.87 17.03
N ILE A 703 9.97 18.38 17.60
CA ILE A 703 9.16 19.47 17.06
C ILE A 703 9.50 20.75 17.83
N PRO A 704 10.22 21.70 17.22
CA PRO A 704 10.48 23.01 17.81
C PRO A 704 9.20 23.81 18.09
N ALA A 705 9.26 24.68 19.09
CA ALA A 705 8.18 25.60 19.40
C ALA A 705 7.78 26.45 18.18
N GLY A 706 6.48 26.63 17.97
CA GLY A 706 5.91 27.39 16.86
C GLY A 706 5.69 26.61 15.57
N GLN A 707 6.07 25.32 15.52
CA GLN A 707 5.69 24.43 14.42
C GLN A 707 4.36 23.74 14.68
N VAL A 708 3.66 23.42 13.59
CA VAL A 708 2.31 22.84 13.62
C VAL A 708 2.30 21.59 12.73
N TYR A 709 1.68 20.51 13.19
CA TYR A 709 1.60 19.25 12.46
C TYR A 709 0.17 18.74 12.40
N ALA A 710 -0.21 18.16 11.26
CA ALA A 710 -1.50 17.49 11.08
C ALA A 710 -1.51 16.18 11.89
N ALA A 711 -2.61 15.93 12.59
CA ALA A 711 -2.75 14.81 13.50
C ALA A 711 -4.14 14.15 13.39
N ALA A 712 -4.14 12.83 13.62
CA ALA A 712 -5.34 12.04 13.85
C ALA A 712 -5.83 12.17 15.32
N ASP A 713 -6.97 11.56 15.65
CA ASP A 713 -7.47 11.52 17.03
C ASP A 713 -6.44 10.87 17.97
N PRO A 714 -6.34 11.30 19.24
CA PRO A 714 -5.38 10.74 20.17
C PRO A 714 -5.72 9.29 20.49
N VAL A 715 -4.67 8.46 20.58
CA VAL A 715 -4.75 7.04 20.89
C VAL A 715 -4.14 6.76 22.26
N ALA A 716 -4.75 5.84 23.01
CA ALA A 716 -4.14 5.32 24.24
C ALA A 716 -2.93 4.46 23.89
N ALA A 717 -1.89 4.55 24.70
CA ALA A 717 -0.71 3.73 24.55
C ALA A 717 -1.04 2.26 24.80
N ASP A 718 -0.58 1.37 23.93
CA ASP A 718 -0.80 -0.06 24.10
C ASP A 718 0.28 -0.94 23.44
N TYR A 719 0.28 -2.20 23.86
CA TYR A 719 1.15 -3.25 23.34
C TYR A 719 0.46 -4.60 23.50
N PHE A 720 0.38 -5.38 22.43
CA PHE A 720 -0.09 -6.75 22.47
C PHE A 720 1.07 -7.71 22.75
N TYR A 721 1.04 -8.44 23.86
CA TYR A 721 2.11 -9.38 24.18
C TYR A 721 1.84 -10.74 23.54
N ALA A 722 2.64 -11.10 22.54
CA ALA A 722 2.74 -12.44 21.98
C ALA A 722 4.20 -12.95 22.11
N GLU A 723 4.43 -14.14 22.65
CA GLU A 723 5.80 -14.68 22.81
C GLU A 723 5.97 -16.11 22.35
N ASN A 724 5.07 -17.04 22.69
CA ASN A 724 5.21 -18.44 22.29
C ASN A 724 4.19 -18.78 21.19
N ILE A 725 4.63 -19.57 20.21
CA ILE A 725 3.76 -20.06 19.12
C ILE A 725 2.47 -20.76 19.60
N ASP A 726 2.54 -21.44 20.74
CA ASP A 726 1.41 -22.18 21.33
C ASP A 726 0.75 -21.41 22.49
N GLN A 727 1.04 -20.11 22.62
CA GLN A 727 0.50 -19.21 23.64
C GLN A 727 0.83 -19.66 25.09
N SER A 728 1.83 -20.51 25.26
CA SER A 728 2.17 -21.08 26.57
C SER A 728 3.02 -20.16 27.46
N ALA A 729 3.43 -18.98 26.99
CA ALA A 729 4.22 -18.05 27.79
C ALA A 729 3.36 -17.48 28.95
N PRO A 730 3.93 -17.19 30.12
CA PRO A 730 3.19 -16.52 31.19
C PRO A 730 2.67 -15.15 30.74
N GLY A 731 1.34 -14.99 30.74
CA GLY A 731 0.68 -13.75 30.33
C GLY A 731 0.59 -13.53 28.82
N ASP A 732 0.87 -14.55 27.99
CA ASP A 732 0.70 -14.48 26.53
C ASP A 732 -0.70 -13.99 26.13
N GLN A 733 -0.80 -13.38 24.95
CA GLN A 733 -2.02 -12.75 24.41
C GLN A 733 -2.64 -11.65 25.28
N THR A 734 -1.83 -11.01 26.12
CA THR A 734 -2.30 -9.87 26.94
C THR A 734 -2.10 -8.56 26.18
N ARG A 735 -3.18 -7.80 25.97
CA ARG A 735 -3.09 -6.40 25.59
C ARG A 735 -2.81 -5.54 26.82
N VAL A 736 -1.65 -4.92 26.87
CA VAL A 736 -1.25 -3.92 27.86
C VAL A 736 -1.73 -2.56 27.39
N VAL A 737 -2.42 -1.80 28.25
CA VAL A 737 -2.91 -0.45 27.96
C VAL A 737 -2.37 0.50 29.04
N GLY A 738 -1.73 1.58 28.62
CA GLY A 738 -1.21 2.62 29.50
C GLY A 738 -2.12 3.84 29.59
N ASP A 739 -1.80 4.73 30.52
CA ASP A 739 -2.48 6.01 30.73
C ASP A 739 -1.97 7.10 29.78
N THR A 740 -0.80 6.90 29.16
CA THR A 740 -0.24 7.86 28.21
C THR A 740 -1.08 7.91 26.93
N LEU A 741 -1.51 9.11 26.53
CA LEU A 741 -2.13 9.34 25.23
C LEU A 741 -1.10 9.89 24.23
N TYR A 742 -1.23 9.49 22.98
CA TYR A 742 -0.40 9.93 21.87
C TYR A 742 -1.25 10.47 20.73
N TYR A 743 -0.81 11.56 20.10
CA TYR A 743 -1.32 11.95 18.78
C TYR A 743 -0.47 11.29 17.70
N PRO A 744 -1.06 10.48 16.80
CA PRO A 744 -0.44 10.13 15.53
C PRO A 744 -0.39 11.38 14.65
N ILE A 745 0.79 11.73 14.16
CA ILE A 745 1.04 12.94 13.37
C ILE A 745 1.63 12.58 12.01
N ARG A 746 1.31 13.36 10.98
CA ARG A 746 2.09 13.39 9.74
C ARG A 746 3.34 14.24 10.00
N PHE A 747 4.44 13.60 10.41
CA PHE A 747 5.63 14.31 10.89
C PHE A 747 6.54 14.72 9.72
N ASP A 748 6.91 13.76 8.88
CA ASP A 748 7.66 13.96 7.66
C ASP A 748 6.98 13.12 6.57
N HIS A 749 7.76 12.40 5.78
CA HIS A 749 7.23 11.39 4.87
C HIS A 749 6.43 10.33 5.65
N ARG A 750 6.92 9.97 6.83
CA ARG A 750 6.37 8.97 7.73
C ARG A 750 5.44 9.62 8.76
N LEU A 751 4.58 8.77 9.30
CA LEU A 751 3.85 9.09 10.53
C LEU A 751 4.83 9.16 11.71
N GLY A 752 4.43 9.83 12.78
CA GLY A 752 5.11 9.83 14.07
C GLY A 752 4.10 9.92 15.20
N TYR A 753 4.57 9.81 16.44
CA TYR A 753 3.72 9.92 17.63
C TYR A 753 4.30 10.96 18.57
N VAL A 754 3.45 11.83 19.11
CA VAL A 754 3.80 12.79 20.17
C VAL A 754 2.88 12.59 21.35
N LYS A 755 3.40 12.73 22.57
CA LYS A 755 2.57 12.59 23.77
C LYS A 755 1.59 13.75 23.84
N ALA A 756 0.34 13.46 24.13
CA ALA A 756 -0.72 14.46 24.23
C ALA A 756 -0.44 15.51 25.31
N ALA A 757 0.28 15.15 26.37
CA ALA A 757 0.66 16.06 27.46
C ALA A 757 1.69 17.13 27.03
N ASP A 758 2.42 16.90 25.93
CA ASP A 758 3.51 17.78 25.48
C ASP A 758 3.03 18.78 24.39
N VAL A 759 1.80 18.63 23.90
CA VAL A 759 1.23 19.42 22.81
C VAL A 759 -0.12 20.03 23.17
N THR A 760 -0.47 21.11 22.48
CA THR A 760 -1.86 21.58 22.38
C THR A 760 -2.42 21.15 21.03
N ALA A 761 -3.68 20.72 21.03
CA ALA A 761 -4.39 20.31 19.83
C ALA A 761 -5.56 21.25 19.55
N SER A 762 -5.80 21.56 18.28
CA SER A 762 -7.04 22.22 17.88
C SER A 762 -8.25 21.36 18.22
N ALA A 763 -9.43 21.98 18.35
CA ALA A 763 -10.68 21.23 18.34
C ALA A 763 -10.75 20.33 17.07
N PRO A 764 -11.44 19.17 17.16
CA PRO A 764 -11.67 18.33 16.00
C PRO A 764 -12.34 19.15 14.88
N ARG A 765 -11.85 19.01 13.65
CA ARG A 765 -12.37 19.70 12.47
C ARG A 765 -13.49 18.93 11.78
#